data_AF-A0A7S4VKT9-F1
#
_entry.id   AF-A0A7S4VKT9-F1
#
_cell.length_a   1.000
_cell.length_b   1.000
_cell.length_c   1.000
_cell.angle_alpha   90.00
_cell.angle_beta   90.00
_cell.angle_gamma   90.00
#
_symmetry.space_group_name_H-M   'P 1'
#
loop_
_entity.id
_entity.type
_entity.pdbx_description
1 polymer ?
#
loop_
_entity_poly.entity_id
_entity_poly.type
_entity_poly.pdbx_seq_one_letter_code
_entity_poly.pdbx_strand_id
1 'polypeptide(L)'
;KKSHGKIDFKSLSKRVAAKWKSLPPGEKVIYEDMASDDLARYRHELRNYKKRLEAEKKRAQLRSEGAQQQGIQSSEGPPFTDKNKSVPDCSLSMEAGSSIIKERKHFTAGTLIPSTASATIDTGAVKGGTKVAPIKEEGNPSNYKYATNASTGFDNSSNMKRERKIGQFNFQTNKLYGRDEHMSAIMKAYQKVRLAPSSSEVVVVSGYSGAGKSALVHQARKPVSELGGNFLCGKFDHFRQMEPLSVIIVAFTEFCNMIATKDAEKLRRTRTAIQEKLGSEIAYLANIIPSLCRIVPIPKTETIKESGIGAQNRFKYIFQLFVRAIATSEQPLALFLDDLQWADPLSLDLIESLVTDAESKSLFFMGSYRDNEVNETHPLTAMLHRIDSNNHVNLTKINVGNLTREITNELISDAIQTPPQLTQSLSIAVHRKTSGNVLFILQFLSSICEEEFLFFSSELKQWQWNTEMIESKKIADNAIELMLRKILQLPRHAQCALKLMACLGHYCEEFILSSMSGQSEIGDFECTDIFASLKIAAMEGLVDQMGSNYKFGHDQIQLAAYSLIPENERGNWHLWIGCRVWENKSASPDKALFIVVSQLNKGASRMTDTLQMIQLAGLNLQAAEKSISLGAFVPAEFYLKKGIGLLGQKPWADHYDLYLKLYSSCAEVELCIGNFKEMDVMLDKVFSNATCLDDKIDVYFTLVSALHSQGKMNQSLEVGLAVLSQLGESFPTYSDLKSIIVVEFVKTKQLIKEKTDDDFLTMNALADSHKIAAMRMMLLLAHHSFVTSREIFFLIILRMVQTTINHGICDESAFALASLGSMMGNTFGDYDGAHRFGQISLRLLERTNSKNAISGVHTVVFIFIHPWIAHYRTCLKPLKIAYNEGYRSGNTITAVIAATNIYTISLLCGEELGVMDTM
;
A
#
# COMPACT_ATOMS: atom_id res chain seq x y z
N LYS A 1 52.78 -10.77 2.48
CA LYS A 1 53.78 -11.53 1.68
C LYS A 1 54.49 -12.57 2.56
N LYS A 2 54.03 -13.83 2.59
CA LYS A 2 54.83 -15.03 2.93
C LYS A 2 54.06 -16.28 2.45
N SER A 3 54.58 -16.91 1.39
CA SER A 3 54.27 -18.25 0.87
C SER A 3 52.90 -18.91 1.15
N HIS A 4 51.89 -18.59 0.31
CA HIS A 4 51.02 -19.63 -0.25
C HIS A 4 51.25 -19.63 -1.77
N GLY A 5 51.64 -20.78 -2.32
CA GLY A 5 51.96 -20.91 -3.74
C GLY A 5 50.71 -20.74 -4.60
N LYS A 6 50.86 -20.07 -5.76
CA LYS A 6 49.80 -20.02 -6.78
C LYS A 6 49.48 -21.44 -7.24
N ILE A 7 48.37 -22.02 -6.76
CA ILE A 7 47.79 -23.22 -7.36
C ILE A 7 47.13 -22.77 -8.66
N ASP A 8 47.83 -22.90 -9.78
CA ASP A 8 47.20 -22.74 -11.09
C ASP A 8 46.29 -23.94 -11.40
N PHE A 9 45.33 -23.76 -12.31
CA PHE A 9 44.36 -24.80 -12.68
C PHE A 9 45.03 -26.07 -13.23
N LYS A 10 46.22 -25.94 -13.81
CA LYS A 10 47.03 -27.03 -14.39
C LYS A 10 47.71 -27.89 -13.31
N SER A 11 48.06 -27.28 -12.18
CA SER A 11 48.58 -27.96 -10.99
C SER A 11 47.47 -28.66 -10.20
N LEU A 12 46.28 -28.03 -10.11
CA LEU A 12 45.11 -28.63 -9.50
C LEU A 12 44.61 -29.86 -10.29
N SER A 13 44.46 -29.73 -11.62
CA SER A 13 44.00 -30.84 -12.47
C SER A 13 44.96 -32.03 -12.44
N LYS A 14 46.28 -31.80 -12.41
CA LYS A 14 47.27 -32.87 -12.17
C LYS A 14 47.09 -33.57 -10.83
N ARG A 15 46.85 -32.83 -9.74
CA ARG A 15 46.63 -33.42 -8.40
C ARG A 15 45.33 -34.21 -8.34
N VAL A 16 44.25 -33.70 -8.94
CA VAL A 16 42.95 -34.40 -9.05
C VAL A 16 43.10 -35.68 -9.88
N ALA A 17 43.77 -35.62 -11.04
CA ALA A 17 44.00 -36.80 -11.88
C ALA A 17 44.90 -37.86 -11.21
N ALA A 18 45.89 -37.44 -10.42
CA ALA A 18 46.69 -38.36 -9.61
C ALA A 18 45.85 -39.03 -8.51
N LYS A 19 45.04 -38.24 -7.77
CA LYS A 19 44.14 -38.77 -6.73
C LYS A 19 43.07 -39.71 -7.31
N TRP A 20 42.53 -39.38 -8.48
CA TRP A 20 41.60 -40.24 -9.22
C TRP A 20 42.23 -41.60 -9.55
N LYS A 21 43.46 -41.61 -10.07
CA LYS A 21 44.16 -42.86 -10.38
C LYS A 21 44.37 -43.74 -9.14
N SER A 22 44.67 -43.15 -7.98
CA SER A 22 44.86 -43.88 -6.71
C SER A 22 43.59 -44.40 -6.03
N LEU A 23 42.38 -43.98 -6.43
CA LEU A 23 41.15 -44.48 -5.81
C LEU A 23 40.88 -45.96 -6.18
N PRO A 24 40.43 -46.81 -5.23
CA PRO A 24 40.01 -48.18 -5.53
C PRO A 24 38.73 -48.18 -6.39
N PRO A 25 38.44 -49.25 -7.15
CA PRO A 25 37.31 -49.27 -8.09
C PRO A 25 35.95 -48.95 -7.45
N GLY A 26 35.67 -49.49 -6.26
CA GLY A 26 34.38 -49.24 -5.57
C GLY A 26 34.15 -47.79 -5.15
N GLU A 27 35.22 -47.03 -4.87
CA GLU A 27 35.09 -45.60 -4.55
C GLU A 27 34.94 -44.73 -5.80
N LYS A 28 35.41 -45.19 -6.97
CA LYS A 28 35.24 -44.47 -8.24
C LYS A 28 33.79 -44.43 -8.70
N VAL A 29 33.04 -45.51 -8.49
CA VAL A 29 31.61 -45.62 -8.87
C VAL A 29 30.80 -44.44 -8.33
N ILE A 30 31.01 -44.06 -7.06
CA ILE A 30 30.30 -42.92 -6.43
C ILE A 30 30.49 -41.61 -7.24
N TYR A 31 31.71 -41.34 -7.68
CA TYR A 31 32.02 -40.13 -8.46
C TYR A 31 31.60 -40.25 -9.92
N GLU A 32 31.59 -41.47 -10.48
CA GLU A 32 31.10 -41.74 -11.84
C GLU A 32 29.57 -41.58 -11.91
N ASP A 33 28.83 -42.03 -10.91
CA ASP A 33 27.39 -41.79 -10.74
C ASP A 33 27.10 -40.29 -10.56
N MET A 34 27.81 -39.60 -9.66
CA MET A 34 27.67 -38.14 -9.49
C MET A 34 27.95 -37.36 -10.78
N ALA A 35 28.93 -37.78 -11.59
CA ALA A 35 29.23 -37.18 -12.88
C ALA A 35 28.16 -37.50 -13.94
N SER A 36 27.53 -38.68 -13.88
CA SER A 36 26.40 -39.07 -14.72
C SER A 36 25.16 -38.22 -14.43
N ASP A 37 24.84 -38.03 -13.14
CA ASP A 37 23.73 -37.19 -12.68
C ASP A 37 23.93 -35.72 -13.04
N ASP A 38 25.14 -35.17 -12.85
CA ASP A 38 25.46 -33.81 -13.27
C ASP A 38 25.37 -33.63 -14.80
N LEU A 39 25.83 -34.62 -15.58
CA LEU A 39 25.67 -34.62 -17.03
C LEU A 39 24.19 -34.71 -17.46
N ALA A 40 23.35 -35.43 -16.71
CA ALA A 40 21.91 -35.50 -16.94
C ALA A 40 21.22 -34.16 -16.63
N ARG A 41 21.59 -33.50 -15.52
CA ARG A 41 21.17 -32.13 -15.15
C ARG A 41 21.55 -31.13 -16.23
N TYR A 42 22.82 -31.06 -16.61
CA TYR A 42 23.31 -30.14 -17.66
C TYR A 42 22.59 -30.36 -18.99
N ARG A 43 22.33 -31.61 -19.40
CA ARG A 43 21.52 -31.92 -20.59
C ARG A 43 20.06 -31.48 -20.46
N HIS A 44 19.47 -31.50 -19.27
CA HIS A 44 18.12 -30.98 -19.01
C HIS A 44 18.10 -29.44 -19.14
N GLU A 45 19.01 -28.74 -18.46
CA GLU A 45 19.15 -27.29 -18.52
C GLU A 45 19.40 -26.78 -19.95
N LEU A 46 20.30 -27.42 -20.69
CA LEU A 46 20.61 -27.06 -22.08
C LEU A 46 19.39 -27.23 -23.02
N ARG A 47 18.51 -28.21 -22.76
CA ARG A 47 17.25 -28.37 -23.50
C ARG A 47 16.27 -27.24 -23.18
N ASN A 48 16.16 -26.84 -21.91
CA ASN A 48 15.29 -25.74 -21.49
C ASN A 48 15.80 -24.39 -22.04
N TYR A 49 17.10 -24.16 -22.03
CA TYR A 49 17.72 -22.99 -22.65
C TYR A 49 17.43 -22.90 -24.16
N LYS A 50 17.60 -24.00 -24.90
CA LYS A 50 17.26 -24.04 -26.34
C LYS A 50 15.78 -23.74 -26.61
N LYS A 51 14.85 -24.31 -25.81
CA LYS A 51 13.41 -23.99 -25.91
C LYS A 51 13.11 -22.51 -25.68
N ARG A 52 13.75 -21.87 -24.69
CA ARG A 52 13.60 -20.42 -24.44
C ARG A 52 14.10 -19.60 -25.63
N LEU A 53 15.28 -19.94 -26.16
CA LEU A 53 15.87 -19.27 -27.33
C LEU A 53 15.00 -19.38 -28.59
N GLU A 54 14.37 -20.53 -28.82
CA GLU A 54 13.41 -20.73 -29.92
C GLU A 54 12.12 -19.93 -29.73
N ALA A 55 11.59 -19.88 -28.50
CA ALA A 55 10.42 -19.08 -28.17
C ALA A 55 10.69 -17.57 -28.33
N GLU A 56 11.88 -17.09 -27.96
CA GLU A 56 12.32 -15.70 -28.17
C GLU A 56 12.45 -15.36 -29.66
N LYS A 57 13.07 -16.24 -30.47
CA LYS A 57 13.12 -16.07 -31.93
C LYS A 57 11.73 -16.00 -32.54
N LYS A 58 10.80 -16.87 -32.13
CA LYS A 58 9.42 -16.87 -32.62
C LYS A 58 8.65 -15.61 -32.21
N ARG A 59 8.87 -15.10 -30.99
CA ARG A 59 8.33 -13.80 -30.53
C ARG A 59 8.91 -12.62 -31.29
N ALA A 60 10.20 -12.61 -31.59
CA ALA A 60 10.83 -11.57 -32.41
C ALA A 60 10.26 -11.55 -33.83
N GLN A 61 10.08 -12.73 -34.43
CA GLN A 61 9.50 -12.88 -35.77
C GLN A 61 8.04 -12.41 -35.83
N LEU A 62 7.21 -12.78 -34.85
CA LEU A 62 5.83 -12.29 -34.74
C LEU A 62 5.75 -10.76 -34.53
N ARG A 63 6.74 -10.15 -33.85
CA ARG A 63 6.83 -8.68 -33.72
C ARG A 63 7.16 -8.01 -35.06
N SER A 64 8.07 -8.58 -35.86
CA SER A 64 8.35 -8.04 -37.21
C SER A 64 7.18 -8.20 -38.17
N GLU A 65 6.45 -9.32 -38.11
CA GLU A 65 5.28 -9.57 -38.95
C GLU A 65 4.10 -8.66 -38.56
N GLY A 66 3.86 -8.46 -37.25
CA GLY A 66 2.85 -7.50 -36.76
C GLY A 66 3.17 -6.05 -37.11
N ALA A 67 4.44 -5.66 -37.08
CA ALA A 67 4.88 -4.32 -37.49
C ALA A 67 4.75 -4.07 -39.01
N GLN A 68 4.70 -5.11 -39.85
CA GLN A 68 4.41 -4.97 -41.28
C GLN A 68 2.90 -4.92 -41.59
N GLN A 69 2.04 -5.50 -40.73
CA GLN A 69 0.59 -5.43 -40.91
C GLN A 69 -0.03 -4.13 -40.38
N GLN A 70 0.57 -3.51 -39.36
CA GLN A 70 0.19 -2.17 -38.90
C GLN A 70 1.02 -1.10 -39.61
N GLY A 71 0.51 -0.60 -40.74
CA GLY A 71 1.15 0.43 -41.56
C GLY A 71 1.26 1.81 -40.87
N ILE A 72 2.12 1.92 -39.85
CA ILE A 72 2.44 3.16 -39.16
C ILE A 72 3.67 3.79 -39.82
N GLN A 73 3.43 4.71 -40.76
CA GLN A 73 4.46 5.67 -41.14
C GLN A 73 4.75 6.58 -39.94
N SER A 74 5.99 6.51 -39.43
CA SER A 74 6.54 7.54 -38.55
C SER A 74 7.91 7.96 -39.08
N SER A 75 8.18 9.25 -38.99
CA SER A 75 9.21 9.96 -39.74
C SER A 75 10.64 9.67 -39.29
N GLU A 76 11.58 9.90 -40.20
CA GLU A 76 13.00 9.57 -40.11
C GLU A 76 13.71 10.16 -38.88
N GLY A 77 14.51 9.31 -38.22
CA GLY A 77 15.59 9.67 -37.29
C GLY A 77 16.77 8.72 -37.54
N PRO A 78 18.03 9.18 -37.46
CA PRO A 78 19.16 8.44 -38.00
C PRO A 78 19.50 7.17 -37.20
N PRO A 79 19.94 6.08 -37.87
CA PRO A 79 20.12 4.78 -37.22
C PRO A 79 21.41 4.72 -36.39
N PHE A 80 21.28 4.39 -35.11
CA PHE A 80 22.42 3.96 -34.29
C PHE A 80 22.90 2.59 -34.76
N THR A 81 24.14 2.52 -35.27
CA THR A 81 24.77 1.27 -35.68
C THR A 81 25.26 0.48 -34.47
N ASP A 82 24.72 -0.72 -34.28
CA ASP A 82 25.15 -1.65 -33.24
C ASP A 82 26.51 -2.29 -33.59
N LYS A 83 27.57 -1.80 -32.95
CA LYS A 83 28.90 -2.40 -32.95
C LYS A 83 29.52 -2.26 -31.56
N ASN A 84 29.51 -3.34 -30.78
CA ASN A 84 30.66 -3.72 -29.95
C ASN A 84 30.56 -5.17 -29.44
N LYS A 85 31.16 -6.09 -30.20
CA LYS A 85 31.86 -7.24 -29.64
C LYS A 85 33.37 -6.94 -29.65
N SER A 86 34.11 -7.62 -28.76
CA SER A 86 35.58 -7.63 -28.58
C SER A 86 36.26 -6.36 -28.06
N VAL A 87 36.79 -6.51 -26.84
CA VAL A 87 38.03 -5.92 -26.28
C VAL A 87 39.17 -6.91 -26.67
N PRO A 88 40.45 -6.54 -26.95
CA PRO A 88 41.26 -5.59 -26.19
C PRO A 88 42.24 -4.63 -26.93
N ASP A 89 42.88 -3.80 -26.10
CA ASP A 89 44.25 -3.24 -26.15
C ASP A 89 44.54 -1.77 -26.54
N CYS A 90 45.16 -1.11 -25.56
CA CYS A 90 46.14 0.00 -25.56
C CYS A 90 46.27 0.95 -26.77
N SER A 91 46.01 2.26 -26.56
CA SER A 91 47.06 3.28 -26.28
C SER A 91 46.63 4.73 -26.63
N LEU A 92 47.17 5.69 -25.86
CA LEU A 92 47.49 7.09 -26.21
C LEU A 92 46.51 7.93 -27.07
N SER A 93 45.85 8.92 -26.44
CA SER A 93 46.29 10.35 -26.48
C SER A 93 45.21 11.31 -25.96
N MET A 94 45.65 12.43 -25.38
CA MET A 94 44.82 13.58 -24.98
C MET A 94 45.04 14.72 -25.97
N GLU A 95 43.97 15.47 -26.31
CA GLU A 95 43.91 16.94 -26.52
C GLU A 95 42.47 17.25 -26.98
N ALA A 96 41.66 18.02 -26.24
CA ALA A 96 41.65 19.48 -26.04
C ALA A 96 40.57 20.15 -26.92
N GLY A 97 39.79 21.06 -26.34
CA GLY A 97 38.69 21.75 -27.04
C GLY A 97 37.71 22.41 -26.07
N SER A 98 37.91 23.70 -25.79
CA SER A 98 37.11 24.47 -24.84
C SER A 98 36.32 25.59 -25.53
N SER A 99 35.33 26.12 -24.80
CA SER A 99 34.58 27.37 -25.04
C SER A 99 33.53 27.38 -26.18
N ILE A 100 32.37 27.97 -25.87
CA ILE A 100 31.95 29.29 -26.38
C ILE A 100 30.81 29.85 -25.49
N ILE A 101 30.89 31.14 -25.19
CA ILE A 101 29.89 31.95 -24.48
C ILE A 101 29.31 32.97 -25.49
N LYS A 102 28.01 33.27 -25.42
CA LYS A 102 27.39 34.62 -25.57
C LYS A 102 25.84 34.51 -25.55
N GLU A 103 25.19 35.08 -24.54
CA GLU A 103 24.73 36.48 -24.44
C GLU A 103 23.57 36.87 -25.38
N ARG A 104 22.47 37.35 -24.78
CA ARG A 104 21.66 38.46 -25.31
C ARG A 104 20.98 39.23 -24.16
N LYS A 105 20.98 40.57 -24.25
CA LYS A 105 20.42 41.55 -23.29
C LYS A 105 19.39 42.44 -24.01
N HIS A 106 18.72 43.28 -23.20
CA HIS A 106 17.74 44.33 -23.54
C HIS A 106 16.30 43.80 -23.77
N PHE A 107 15.24 44.45 -23.26
CA PHE A 107 15.01 45.90 -23.19
C PHE A 107 14.40 46.46 -21.87
N THR A 108 14.55 47.78 -21.73
CA THR A 108 13.99 48.78 -20.79
C THR A 108 12.54 49.20 -21.15
N ALA A 109 11.72 49.99 -20.42
CA ALA A 109 11.72 50.63 -19.07
C ALA A 109 10.32 51.27 -18.79
N GLY A 110 10.09 51.81 -17.58
CA GLY A 110 9.03 52.79 -17.24
C GLY A 110 7.69 52.20 -16.75
N THR A 111 6.88 52.86 -15.90
CA THR A 111 6.96 54.22 -15.29
C THR A 111 6.15 54.27 -13.98
N LEU A 112 6.51 55.16 -13.03
CA LEU A 112 5.76 55.45 -11.79
C LEU A 112 4.55 56.38 -12.01
N ILE A 113 3.53 56.33 -11.14
CA ILE A 113 3.01 57.48 -10.33
C ILE A 113 1.81 57.03 -9.43
N PRO A 114 1.57 57.65 -8.24
CA PRO A 114 0.63 57.14 -7.22
C PRO A 114 -0.57 58.07 -6.87
N SER A 115 -1.54 57.56 -6.10
CA SER A 115 -2.59 58.32 -5.38
C SER A 115 -3.25 57.44 -4.29
N THR A 116 -3.09 57.69 -2.97
CA THR A 116 -4.00 58.45 -2.05
C THR A 116 -5.45 57.94 -1.96
N ALA A 117 -6.17 57.91 -0.82
CA ALA A 117 -5.85 58.10 0.62
C ALA A 117 -7.14 57.87 1.48
N SER A 118 -7.02 57.68 2.81
CA SER A 118 -8.08 57.85 3.85
C SER A 118 -9.31 56.89 3.77
N ALA A 119 -10.15 56.65 4.80
CA ALA A 119 -10.30 57.10 6.20
C ALA A 119 -10.94 55.92 6.99
N THR A 120 -10.44 55.45 8.15
CA THR A 120 -10.83 55.79 9.55
C THR A 120 -12.32 55.84 9.93
N ILE A 121 -12.57 55.46 11.20
CA ILE A 121 -13.83 55.40 12.01
C ILE A 121 -14.36 53.95 12.13
N ASP A 122 -14.26 53.19 13.23
CA ASP A 122 -14.27 53.42 14.71
C ASP A 122 -15.67 53.36 15.36
N THR A 123 -15.71 53.01 16.67
CA THR A 123 -16.86 52.63 17.53
C THR A 123 -17.42 51.22 17.27
N GLY A 124 -17.87 50.42 18.25
CA GLY A 124 -17.85 50.49 19.72
C GLY A 124 -18.70 49.32 20.27
N ALA A 125 -18.15 48.37 21.03
CA ALA A 125 -18.11 48.32 22.50
C ALA A 125 -19.43 47.94 23.22
N VAL A 126 -19.29 47.36 24.44
CA VAL A 126 -20.35 46.95 25.42
C VAL A 126 -21.06 45.62 25.10
N LYS A 127 -21.40 44.70 26.03
CA LYS A 127 -20.94 44.17 27.35
C LYS A 127 -22.17 43.49 28.00
N GLY A 128 -21.96 42.40 28.74
CA GLY A 128 -22.95 41.78 29.65
C GLY A 128 -23.76 40.62 29.02
N GLY A 129 -23.94 39.45 29.63
CA GLY A 129 -23.34 38.90 30.85
C GLY A 129 -24.26 38.89 32.08
N THR A 130 -24.98 37.77 32.31
CA THR A 130 -25.35 37.28 33.65
C THR A 130 -25.72 35.80 33.65
N LYS A 131 -25.44 35.10 34.78
CA LYS A 131 -25.98 33.78 35.14
C LYS A 131 -27.32 33.94 35.88
N VAL A 132 -28.10 32.86 36.02
CA VAL A 132 -28.63 32.29 37.29
C VAL A 132 -29.56 31.09 36.96
N ALA A 133 -29.73 30.16 37.91
CA ALA A 133 -30.50 28.91 37.78
C ALA A 133 -31.75 28.88 38.72
N PRO A 134 -32.27 27.75 39.26
CA PRO A 134 -33.53 27.14 38.78
C PRO A 134 -34.63 26.89 39.85
N ILE A 135 -35.88 26.62 39.42
CA ILE A 135 -37.03 26.13 40.22
C ILE A 135 -37.87 25.23 39.26
N LYS A 136 -38.20 23.92 39.49
CA LYS A 136 -39.19 23.28 40.42
C LYS A 136 -40.63 23.83 40.22
N GLU A 137 -41.76 23.11 40.35
CA GLU A 137 -42.17 21.68 40.51
C GLU A 137 -43.70 21.62 40.16
N GLU A 138 -44.43 20.52 39.90
CA GLU A 138 -44.23 19.05 39.97
C GLU A 138 -45.13 18.34 38.88
N GLY A 139 -45.75 17.15 39.11
CA GLY A 139 -46.92 16.68 38.34
C GLY A 139 -46.88 15.31 37.59
N ASN A 140 -46.76 14.19 38.33
CA ASN A 140 -47.14 12.84 37.86
C ASN A 140 -48.63 12.56 38.28
N PRO A 141 -49.37 11.46 37.94
CA PRO A 141 -48.90 10.17 37.40
C PRO A 141 -49.78 9.46 36.32
N SER A 142 -49.16 8.51 35.60
CA SER A 142 -49.81 7.20 35.34
C SER A 142 -48.78 6.13 34.97
N ASN A 143 -48.81 5.00 35.68
CA ASN A 143 -47.85 3.89 35.53
C ASN A 143 -48.14 3.03 34.30
N TYR A 144 -47.07 2.56 33.62
CA TYR A 144 -46.89 1.12 33.41
C TYR A 144 -45.40 0.76 33.49
N LYS A 145 -45.08 -0.26 34.30
CA LYS A 145 -43.72 -0.72 34.55
C LYS A 145 -43.23 -1.61 33.39
N TYR A 146 -42.01 -1.40 32.94
CA TYR A 146 -41.18 -2.50 32.45
C TYR A 146 -39.88 -2.58 33.26
N ALA A 147 -39.61 -3.78 33.77
CA ALA A 147 -38.48 -4.03 34.65
C ALA A 147 -37.18 -4.11 33.84
N THR A 148 -36.12 -3.57 34.43
CA THR A 148 -34.73 -3.77 34.00
C THR A 148 -34.36 -5.25 34.07
N ASN A 149 -33.90 -5.83 32.97
CA ASN A 149 -33.01 -6.99 32.99
C ASN A 149 -31.83 -6.71 32.07
N ALA A 150 -30.67 -6.43 32.68
CA ALA A 150 -29.40 -6.41 31.98
C ALA A 150 -28.84 -7.84 31.99
N SER A 151 -28.90 -8.53 30.85
CA SER A 151 -28.28 -9.85 30.67
C SER A 151 -27.86 -10.06 29.22
N THR A 152 -26.54 -10.11 29.00
CA THR A 152 -25.86 -10.91 27.96
C THR A 152 -26.56 -11.01 26.60
N GLY A 153 -26.36 -10.00 25.75
CA GLY A 153 -26.76 -10.01 24.33
C GLY A 153 -25.91 -10.91 23.43
N PHE A 154 -25.86 -12.20 23.73
CA PHE A 154 -25.54 -13.26 22.77
C PHE A 154 -26.76 -14.16 22.69
N ASP A 155 -27.69 -13.85 21.78
CA ASP A 155 -28.78 -14.76 21.49
C ASP A 155 -29.04 -14.92 19.99
N ASN A 156 -29.44 -16.14 19.70
CA ASN A 156 -29.54 -16.84 18.45
C ASN A 156 -30.50 -16.18 17.45
N SER A 157 -29.97 -15.68 16.33
CA SER A 157 -30.74 -15.57 15.08
C SER A 157 -30.64 -16.83 14.21
N SER A 158 -30.42 -17.99 14.84
CA SER A 158 -30.49 -19.31 14.20
C SER A 158 -31.92 -19.85 14.27
N ASN A 159 -32.52 -20.11 13.10
CA ASN A 159 -33.78 -20.83 12.93
C ASN A 159 -35.05 -20.21 13.56
N MET A 160 -35.29 -18.90 13.36
CA MET A 160 -36.67 -18.47 13.16
C MET A 160 -37.17 -19.04 11.82
N LYS A 161 -37.82 -20.20 11.84
CA LYS A 161 -38.69 -20.62 10.74
C LYS A 161 -39.79 -19.56 10.60
N ARG A 162 -39.63 -18.60 9.68
CA ARG A 162 -40.78 -17.85 9.16
C ARG A 162 -41.75 -18.90 8.62
N GLU A 163 -42.91 -19.04 9.26
CA GLU A 163 -43.98 -19.86 8.71
C GLU A 163 -44.30 -19.33 7.31
N ARG A 164 -44.08 -20.17 6.30
CA ARG A 164 -44.26 -19.79 4.90
C ARG A 164 -45.74 -19.57 4.65
N LYS A 165 -46.17 -18.31 4.62
CA LYS A 165 -47.54 -17.95 4.23
C LYS A 165 -47.81 -18.47 2.83
N ILE A 166 -48.87 -19.28 2.71
CA ILE A 166 -49.37 -19.76 1.42
C ILE A 166 -49.71 -18.53 0.56
N GLY A 167 -49.25 -18.52 -0.69
CA GLY A 167 -49.44 -17.41 -1.63
C GLY A 167 -48.46 -16.25 -1.53
N GLN A 168 -47.41 -16.32 -0.70
CA GLN A 168 -46.31 -15.33 -0.73
C GLN A 168 -45.08 -15.87 -1.46
N PHE A 169 -44.62 -15.11 -2.45
CA PHE A 169 -43.35 -15.32 -3.16
C PHE A 169 -42.17 -15.14 -2.20
N ASN A 170 -41.30 -16.14 -2.05
CA ASN A 170 -40.23 -16.07 -1.05
C ASN A 170 -39.01 -16.94 -1.41
N PHE A 171 -37.88 -16.29 -1.72
CA PHE A 171 -36.62 -16.99 -1.94
C PHE A 171 -36.01 -17.48 -0.62
N GLN A 172 -35.38 -18.66 -0.65
CA GLN A 172 -34.48 -19.08 0.42
C GLN A 172 -33.17 -18.27 0.35
N THR A 173 -33.11 -17.13 1.04
CA THR A 173 -31.96 -16.19 1.02
C THR A 173 -30.61 -16.84 1.40
N ASN A 174 -30.64 -17.98 2.08
CA ASN A 174 -29.45 -18.67 2.57
C ASN A 174 -29.05 -19.91 1.73
N LYS A 175 -29.82 -20.29 0.70
CA LYS A 175 -29.51 -21.46 -0.15
C LYS A 175 -28.79 -21.01 -1.43
N LEU A 176 -27.64 -21.62 -1.72
CA LEU A 176 -26.97 -21.50 -3.02
C LEU A 176 -27.40 -22.69 -3.89
N TYR A 177 -27.92 -22.41 -5.09
CA TYR A 177 -28.37 -23.44 -6.02
C TYR A 177 -27.23 -23.78 -6.99
N GLY A 178 -26.89 -25.07 -7.10
CA GLY A 178 -25.85 -25.57 -8.01
C GLY A 178 -24.43 -25.04 -7.74
N ARG A 179 -24.08 -24.78 -6.48
CA ARG A 179 -22.75 -24.26 -6.08
C ARG A 179 -21.97 -25.16 -5.12
N ASP A 180 -22.41 -26.39 -4.89
CA ASP A 180 -21.82 -27.31 -3.93
C ASP A 180 -20.35 -27.65 -4.24
N GLU A 181 -20.00 -27.82 -5.52
CA GLU A 181 -18.60 -28.03 -5.95
C GLU A 181 -17.71 -26.83 -5.65
N HIS A 182 -18.21 -25.61 -5.92
CA HIS A 182 -17.49 -24.36 -5.66
C HIS A 182 -17.27 -24.16 -4.15
N MET A 183 -18.29 -24.42 -3.34
CA MET A 183 -18.20 -24.38 -1.87
C MET A 183 -17.26 -25.46 -1.33
N SER A 184 -17.30 -26.68 -1.90
CA SER A 184 -16.37 -27.76 -1.57
C SER A 184 -14.91 -27.37 -1.84
N ALA A 185 -14.62 -26.68 -2.95
CA ALA A 185 -13.28 -26.18 -3.26
C ALA A 185 -12.78 -25.14 -2.24
N ILE A 186 -13.62 -24.15 -1.89
CA ILE A 186 -13.31 -23.14 -0.86
C ILE A 186 -13.00 -23.82 0.48
N MET A 187 -13.85 -24.74 0.92
CA MET A 187 -13.68 -25.41 2.21
C MET A 187 -12.48 -26.38 2.24
N LYS A 188 -12.15 -27.04 1.12
CA LYS A 188 -10.92 -27.85 1.00
C LYS A 188 -9.66 -26.99 1.16
N ALA A 189 -9.62 -25.82 0.54
CA ALA A 189 -8.49 -24.90 0.69
C ALA A 189 -8.34 -24.42 2.15
N TYR A 190 -9.44 -23.99 2.79
CA TYR A 190 -9.43 -23.62 4.21
C TYR A 190 -8.98 -24.77 5.14
N GLN A 191 -9.41 -26.00 4.88
CA GLN A 191 -9.00 -27.17 5.67
C GLN A 191 -7.50 -27.44 5.61
N LYS A 192 -6.82 -27.20 4.47
CA LYS A 192 -5.36 -27.33 4.38
C LYS A 192 -4.65 -26.32 5.30
N VAL A 193 -5.04 -25.03 5.25
CA VAL A 193 -4.46 -23.98 6.13
C VAL A 193 -4.57 -24.36 7.60
N ARG A 194 -5.70 -24.98 8.00
CA ARG A 194 -5.95 -25.40 9.37
C ARG A 194 -5.17 -26.66 9.79
N LEU A 195 -5.06 -27.65 8.91
CA LEU A 195 -4.50 -28.98 9.25
C LEU A 195 -3.00 -29.11 8.96
N ALA A 196 -2.51 -28.40 7.95
CA ALA A 196 -1.13 -28.44 7.48
C ALA A 196 -0.69 -27.01 7.07
N PRO A 197 -0.40 -26.12 8.05
CA PRO A 197 0.09 -24.77 7.81
C PRO A 197 1.55 -24.79 7.31
N SER A 198 1.75 -25.24 6.07
CA SER A 198 3.02 -25.23 5.35
C SER A 198 3.10 -24.11 4.31
N SER A 199 1.94 -23.63 3.83
CA SER A 199 1.79 -22.66 2.74
C SER A 199 0.50 -21.84 2.92
N SER A 200 0.47 -20.64 2.35
CA SER A 200 -0.75 -19.83 2.25
C SER A 200 -1.66 -20.39 1.14
N GLU A 201 -2.96 -20.50 1.41
CA GLU A 201 -3.96 -20.86 0.39
C GLU A 201 -4.71 -19.60 -0.06
N VAL A 202 -4.79 -19.43 -1.39
CA VAL A 202 -5.38 -18.27 -2.04
C VAL A 202 -6.49 -18.77 -2.96
N VAL A 203 -7.73 -18.39 -2.69
CA VAL A 203 -8.89 -18.70 -3.55
C VAL A 203 -9.36 -17.42 -4.22
N VAL A 204 -9.51 -17.45 -5.54
CA VAL A 204 -9.99 -16.28 -6.30
C VAL A 204 -11.21 -16.66 -7.14
N VAL A 205 -12.30 -15.95 -6.91
CA VAL A 205 -13.63 -16.21 -7.47
C VAL A 205 -13.93 -15.17 -8.56
N SER A 206 -13.87 -15.61 -9.82
CA SER A 206 -14.18 -14.81 -11.01
C SER A 206 -15.59 -15.07 -11.53
N GLY A 207 -16.05 -14.22 -12.45
CA GLY A 207 -17.35 -14.35 -13.13
C GLY A 207 -18.06 -13.00 -13.28
N TYR A 208 -19.12 -12.99 -14.09
CA TYR A 208 -19.84 -11.76 -14.47
C TYR A 208 -20.48 -11.03 -13.27
N SER A 209 -20.86 -9.77 -13.47
CA SER A 209 -21.63 -9.00 -12.48
C SER A 209 -22.98 -9.69 -12.18
N GLY A 210 -23.42 -9.70 -10.92
CA GLY A 210 -24.66 -10.37 -10.50
C GLY A 210 -24.66 -11.91 -10.47
N ALA A 211 -23.56 -12.60 -10.83
CA ALA A 211 -23.52 -14.07 -10.90
C ALA A 211 -23.55 -14.82 -9.54
N GLY A 212 -23.47 -14.09 -8.42
CA GLY A 212 -23.52 -14.65 -7.06
C GLY A 212 -22.17 -14.88 -6.37
N LYS A 213 -21.06 -14.31 -6.88
CA LYS A 213 -19.69 -14.45 -6.32
C LYS A 213 -19.61 -14.15 -4.82
N SER A 214 -20.09 -12.98 -4.40
CA SER A 214 -20.06 -12.54 -3.00
C SER A 214 -20.90 -13.44 -2.10
N ALA A 215 -22.08 -13.87 -2.58
CA ALA A 215 -22.96 -14.80 -1.85
C ALA A 215 -22.31 -16.18 -1.66
N LEU A 216 -21.56 -16.66 -2.66
CA LEU A 216 -20.77 -17.88 -2.56
C LEU A 216 -19.74 -17.79 -1.42
N VAL A 217 -18.92 -16.73 -1.39
CA VAL A 217 -17.87 -16.61 -0.37
C VAL A 217 -18.45 -16.31 1.01
N HIS A 218 -19.51 -15.52 1.11
CA HIS A 218 -20.18 -15.24 2.39
C HIS A 218 -20.79 -16.49 3.04
N GLN A 219 -21.22 -17.51 2.27
CA GLN A 219 -21.66 -18.79 2.88
C GLN A 219 -20.52 -19.47 3.66
N ALA A 220 -19.25 -19.32 3.26
CA ALA A 220 -18.11 -19.91 3.96
C ALA A 220 -17.86 -19.30 5.36
N ARG A 221 -18.40 -18.09 5.64
CA ARG A 221 -18.22 -17.39 6.93
C ARG A 221 -18.63 -18.23 8.14
N LYS A 222 -19.78 -18.93 8.05
CA LYS A 222 -20.29 -19.75 9.15
C LYS A 222 -19.43 -21.01 9.37
N PRO A 223 -19.18 -21.88 8.36
CA PRO A 223 -18.27 -23.01 8.49
C PRO A 223 -16.86 -22.63 8.98
N VAL A 224 -16.27 -21.54 8.48
CA VAL A 224 -14.96 -21.06 8.95
C VAL A 224 -14.98 -20.74 10.44
N SER A 225 -16.03 -20.05 10.90
CA SER A 225 -16.20 -19.67 12.31
C SER A 225 -16.45 -20.87 13.22
N GLU A 226 -17.26 -21.83 12.78
CA GLU A 226 -17.53 -23.10 13.49
C GLU A 226 -16.26 -23.96 13.62
N LEU A 227 -15.34 -23.86 12.66
CA LEU A 227 -14.03 -24.49 12.68
C LEU A 227 -12.95 -23.67 13.43
N GLY A 228 -13.33 -22.59 14.12
CA GLY A 228 -12.47 -21.79 15.01
C GLY A 228 -11.73 -20.61 14.36
N GLY A 229 -11.89 -20.40 13.05
CA GLY A 229 -11.23 -19.33 12.32
C GLY A 229 -11.83 -17.95 12.59
N ASN A 230 -11.03 -16.90 12.40
CA ASN A 230 -11.52 -15.51 12.39
C ASN A 230 -11.78 -15.10 10.93
N PHE A 231 -13.03 -14.81 10.57
CA PHE A 231 -13.42 -14.37 9.21
C PHE A 231 -13.57 -12.85 9.14
N LEU A 232 -12.71 -12.21 8.35
CA LEU A 232 -12.73 -10.78 8.02
C LEU A 232 -13.28 -10.60 6.60
N CYS A 233 -14.01 -9.53 6.37
CA CYS A 233 -14.46 -9.15 5.03
C CYS A 233 -14.29 -7.66 4.76
N GLY A 234 -14.00 -7.33 3.51
CA GLY A 234 -14.08 -5.98 2.96
C GLY A 234 -14.54 -6.03 1.51
N LYS A 235 -15.04 -4.91 0.99
CA LYS A 235 -15.46 -4.76 -0.41
C LYS A 235 -14.92 -3.45 -0.97
N PHE A 236 -14.30 -3.49 -2.14
CA PHE A 236 -13.86 -2.30 -2.86
C PHE A 236 -15.02 -1.59 -3.56
N ASP A 237 -14.88 -0.29 -3.74
CA ASP A 237 -15.87 0.60 -4.38
C ASP A 237 -15.15 1.47 -5.41
N HIS A 238 -15.68 1.49 -6.63
CA HIS A 238 -15.23 2.36 -7.73
C HIS A 238 -15.08 3.84 -7.31
N PHE A 239 -15.93 4.32 -6.40
CA PHE A 239 -15.95 5.72 -5.99
C PHE A 239 -14.91 6.11 -4.92
N ARG A 240 -14.14 5.15 -4.36
CA ARG A 240 -13.17 5.35 -3.27
C ARG A 240 -11.72 4.95 -3.59
N GLN A 241 -11.37 4.80 -4.87
CA GLN A 241 -10.03 4.37 -5.31
C GLN A 241 -8.85 5.24 -4.82
N MET A 242 -9.10 6.49 -4.40
CA MET A 242 -8.07 7.41 -3.86
C MET A 242 -7.97 7.41 -2.32
N GLU A 243 -8.71 6.52 -1.64
CA GLU A 243 -8.57 6.26 -0.19
C GLU A 243 -7.72 4.99 0.01
N PRO A 244 -6.38 5.10 0.09
CA PRO A 244 -5.49 3.94 0.11
C PRO A 244 -5.79 3.02 1.29
N LEU A 245 -5.79 1.71 1.04
CA LEU A 245 -5.95 0.67 2.07
C LEU A 245 -7.29 0.72 2.83
N SER A 246 -8.21 1.62 2.49
CA SER A 246 -9.45 1.90 3.23
C SER A 246 -10.23 0.63 3.58
N VAL A 247 -10.46 -0.22 2.60
CA VAL A 247 -11.17 -1.51 2.74
C VAL A 247 -10.44 -2.48 3.68
N ILE A 248 -9.11 -2.55 3.59
CA ILE A 248 -8.28 -3.41 4.44
C ILE A 248 -8.30 -2.87 5.88
N ILE A 249 -8.12 -1.56 6.07
CA ILE A 249 -8.19 -0.89 7.38
C ILE A 249 -9.55 -1.12 8.03
N VAL A 250 -10.66 -1.06 7.27
CA VAL A 250 -12.00 -1.39 7.77
C VAL A 250 -12.10 -2.85 8.21
N ALA A 251 -11.67 -3.81 7.39
CA ALA A 251 -11.72 -5.23 7.73
C ALA A 251 -10.94 -5.58 9.02
N PHE A 252 -9.75 -5.00 9.20
CA PHE A 252 -8.96 -5.17 10.43
C PHE A 252 -9.47 -4.33 11.60
N THR A 253 -10.17 -3.22 11.36
CA THR A 253 -10.91 -2.46 12.39
C THR A 253 -12.07 -3.28 12.95
N GLU A 254 -12.84 -3.96 12.09
CA GLU A 254 -13.88 -4.90 12.52
C GLU A 254 -13.31 -6.05 13.34
N PHE A 255 -12.17 -6.63 12.92
CA PHE A 255 -11.46 -7.62 13.72
C PHE A 255 -11.09 -7.09 15.12
N CYS A 256 -10.56 -5.87 15.22
CA CYS A 256 -10.21 -5.28 16.51
C CYS A 256 -11.43 -5.12 17.43
N ASN A 257 -12.55 -4.67 16.87
CA ASN A 257 -13.81 -4.55 17.60
C ASN A 257 -14.35 -5.91 18.03
N MET A 258 -14.33 -6.92 17.14
CA MET A 258 -14.75 -8.28 17.45
C MET A 258 -13.92 -8.88 18.59
N ILE A 259 -12.58 -8.81 18.53
CA ILE A 259 -11.70 -9.38 19.56
C ILE A 259 -11.89 -8.67 20.92
N ALA A 260 -12.09 -7.34 20.93
CA ALA A 260 -12.37 -6.59 22.15
C ALA A 260 -13.67 -7.03 22.86
N THR A 261 -14.60 -7.67 22.16
CA THR A 261 -15.85 -8.23 22.71
C THR A 261 -15.82 -9.72 23.04
N LYS A 262 -14.70 -10.42 22.76
CA LYS A 262 -14.55 -11.86 23.09
C LYS A 262 -14.10 -12.06 24.53
N ASP A 263 -13.99 -13.33 24.92
CA ASP A 263 -13.55 -13.75 26.26
C ASP A 263 -12.18 -13.18 26.64
N ALA A 264 -11.98 -12.98 27.95
CA ALA A 264 -10.78 -12.34 28.48
C ALA A 264 -9.49 -13.11 28.15
N GLU A 265 -9.54 -14.44 28.04
CA GLU A 265 -8.39 -15.27 27.68
C GLU A 265 -7.99 -15.09 26.22
N LYS A 266 -8.94 -15.13 25.28
CA LYS A 266 -8.68 -14.86 23.87
C LYS A 266 -8.15 -13.44 23.66
N LEU A 267 -8.74 -12.43 24.31
CA LEU A 267 -8.23 -11.06 24.28
C LEU A 267 -6.80 -10.97 24.82
N ARG A 268 -6.49 -11.65 25.94
CA ARG A 268 -5.14 -11.70 26.53
C ARG A 268 -4.13 -12.37 25.60
N ARG A 269 -4.46 -13.52 25.01
CA ARG A 269 -3.60 -14.23 24.05
C ARG A 269 -3.27 -13.38 22.83
N THR A 270 -4.30 -12.78 22.21
CA THR A 270 -4.10 -11.89 21.04
C THR A 270 -3.29 -10.65 21.40
N ARG A 271 -3.52 -10.04 22.57
CA ARG A 271 -2.70 -8.95 23.10
C ARG A 271 -1.23 -9.34 23.22
N THR A 272 -0.92 -10.46 23.87
CA THR A 272 0.47 -10.93 24.05
C THR A 272 1.14 -11.19 22.70
N ALA A 273 0.49 -11.90 21.77
CA ALA A 273 1.06 -12.20 20.46
C ALA A 273 1.38 -10.94 19.63
N ILE A 274 0.51 -9.91 19.67
CA ILE A 274 0.77 -8.62 19.01
C ILE A 274 1.94 -7.89 19.69
N GLN A 275 1.99 -7.87 21.02
CA GLN A 275 3.07 -7.23 21.78
C GLN A 275 4.43 -7.87 21.52
N GLU A 276 4.51 -9.20 21.47
CA GLU A 276 5.74 -9.94 21.21
C GLU A 276 6.26 -9.75 19.78
N LYS A 277 5.39 -9.70 18.76
CA LYS A 277 5.81 -9.57 17.35
C LYS A 277 6.07 -8.12 16.91
N LEU A 278 5.28 -7.14 17.38
CA LEU A 278 5.39 -5.75 16.92
C LEU A 278 6.22 -4.85 17.85
N GLY A 279 6.24 -5.11 19.16
CA GLY A 279 6.92 -4.27 20.14
C GLY A 279 6.53 -2.79 20.03
N SER A 280 7.51 -1.92 19.72
CA SER A 280 7.28 -0.47 19.52
C SER A 280 6.45 -0.13 18.28
N GLU A 281 6.43 -0.99 17.26
CA GLU A 281 5.75 -0.70 15.99
C GLU A 281 4.21 -0.73 16.10
N ILE A 282 3.68 -1.14 17.26
CA ILE A 282 2.26 -0.99 17.62
C ILE A 282 1.80 0.46 17.46
N ALA A 283 2.64 1.45 17.81
CA ALA A 283 2.28 2.86 17.68
C ALA A 283 2.11 3.28 16.21
N TYR A 284 3.00 2.82 15.33
CA TYR A 284 2.88 3.04 13.89
C TYR A 284 1.58 2.43 13.34
N LEU A 285 1.31 1.15 13.64
CA LEU A 285 0.10 0.49 13.16
C LEU A 285 -1.19 1.07 13.77
N ALA A 286 -1.16 1.54 15.02
CA ALA A 286 -2.30 2.20 15.67
C ALA A 286 -2.67 3.55 15.03
N ASN A 287 -1.72 4.26 14.42
CA ASN A 287 -2.00 5.48 13.64
C ASN A 287 -2.71 5.19 12.30
N ILE A 288 -2.74 3.92 11.88
CA ILE A 288 -3.40 3.42 10.66
C ILE A 288 -4.71 2.70 11.00
N ILE A 289 -4.71 1.92 12.09
CA ILE A 289 -5.87 1.18 12.62
C ILE A 289 -6.11 1.63 14.07
N PRO A 290 -6.79 2.77 14.32
CA PRO A 290 -6.97 3.32 15.68
C PRO A 290 -7.62 2.35 16.67
N SER A 291 -8.53 1.49 16.20
CA SER A 291 -9.19 0.47 17.02
C SER A 291 -8.25 -0.59 17.61
N LEU A 292 -6.99 -0.66 17.17
CA LEU A 292 -5.95 -1.50 17.78
C LEU A 292 -5.74 -1.15 19.27
N CYS A 293 -6.02 0.10 19.68
CA CYS A 293 -6.01 0.55 21.07
C CYS A 293 -6.94 -0.23 22.00
N ARG A 294 -7.98 -0.89 21.44
CA ARG A 294 -8.93 -1.72 22.19
C ARG A 294 -8.36 -3.08 22.54
N ILE A 295 -7.36 -3.57 21.79
CA ILE A 295 -6.65 -4.82 22.09
C ILE A 295 -5.40 -4.54 22.92
N VAL A 296 -4.51 -3.66 22.46
CA VAL A 296 -3.18 -3.44 23.04
C VAL A 296 -3.00 -1.99 23.51
N PRO A 297 -2.29 -1.75 24.64
CA PRO A 297 -1.90 -0.40 25.01
C PRO A 297 -0.91 0.15 23.97
N ILE A 298 -1.15 1.38 23.51
CA ILE A 298 -0.28 2.03 22.53
C ILE A 298 0.98 2.58 23.24
N PRO A 299 2.20 2.21 22.81
CA PRO A 299 3.43 2.81 23.33
C PRO A 299 3.49 4.32 23.06
N LYS A 300 3.99 5.10 24.01
CA LYS A 300 4.41 6.48 23.75
C LYS A 300 5.76 6.47 23.04
N THR A 301 5.73 6.36 21.72
CA THR A 301 6.91 6.50 20.85
C THR A 301 6.65 7.58 19.83
N GLU A 302 7.66 8.42 19.58
CA GLU A 302 7.59 9.39 18.49
C GLU A 302 7.51 8.64 17.16
N THR A 303 6.57 9.02 16.30
CA THR A 303 6.48 8.50 14.94
C THR A 303 7.66 9.03 14.14
N ILE A 304 8.55 8.13 13.74
CA ILE A 304 9.67 8.46 12.87
C ILE A 304 9.08 8.99 11.55
N LYS A 305 9.47 10.21 11.17
CA LYS A 305 9.16 10.79 9.86
C LYS A 305 10.11 10.19 8.81
N GLU A 306 9.79 8.98 8.39
CA GLU A 306 10.35 8.39 7.18
C GLU A 306 9.48 8.72 5.97
N SER A 307 10.14 9.04 4.87
CA SER A 307 9.53 9.37 3.59
C SER A 307 10.14 8.52 2.46
N GLY A 308 9.47 8.51 1.32
CA GLY A 308 9.84 7.73 0.15
C GLY A 308 9.74 6.20 0.30
N ILE A 309 10.29 5.46 -0.67
CA ILE A 309 10.14 3.99 -0.88
C ILE A 309 10.29 3.17 0.41
N GLY A 310 11.14 3.62 1.33
CA GLY A 310 11.34 2.97 2.63
C GLY A 310 10.07 2.83 3.46
N ALA A 311 9.21 3.85 3.49
CA ALA A 311 7.96 3.85 4.23
C ALA A 311 6.97 2.77 3.72
N GLN A 312 6.94 2.51 2.40
CA GLN A 312 6.08 1.48 1.81
C GLN A 312 6.54 0.06 2.19
N ASN A 313 7.85 -0.20 2.17
CA ASN A 313 8.39 -1.50 2.59
C ASN A 313 8.22 -1.72 4.11
N ARG A 314 8.47 -0.68 4.92
CA ARG A 314 8.18 -0.65 6.36
C ARG A 314 6.73 -1.01 6.65
N PHE A 315 5.79 -0.35 5.97
CA PHE A 315 4.37 -0.58 6.13
C PHE A 315 4.00 -2.04 5.86
N LYS A 316 4.39 -2.59 4.70
CA LYS A 316 4.15 -4.00 4.34
C LYS A 316 4.67 -4.94 5.43
N TYR A 317 5.90 -4.73 5.89
CA TYR A 317 6.53 -5.60 6.87
C TYR A 317 5.85 -5.57 8.23
N ILE A 318 5.49 -4.39 8.74
CA ILE A 318 4.76 -4.26 10.01
C ILE A 318 3.38 -4.91 9.88
N PHE A 319 2.73 -4.81 8.72
CA PHE A 319 1.45 -5.45 8.46
C PHE A 319 1.57 -6.99 8.33
N GLN A 320 2.64 -7.51 7.71
CA GLN A 320 2.99 -8.94 7.74
C GLN A 320 3.17 -9.42 9.18
N LEU A 321 3.97 -8.73 10.01
CA LEU A 321 4.15 -9.07 11.43
C LEU A 321 2.81 -9.09 12.21
N PHE A 322 1.89 -8.18 11.89
CA PHE A 322 0.56 -8.15 12.48
C PHE A 322 -0.31 -9.34 12.05
N VAL A 323 -0.35 -9.66 10.76
CA VAL A 323 -1.04 -10.86 10.26
C VAL A 323 -0.45 -12.13 10.87
N ARG A 324 0.89 -12.27 10.89
CA ARG A 324 1.60 -13.36 11.59
C ARG A 324 1.32 -13.43 13.09
N ALA A 325 0.86 -12.35 13.74
CA ALA A 325 0.53 -12.32 15.17
C ALA A 325 -0.91 -12.79 15.45
N ILE A 326 -1.84 -12.53 14.53
CA ILE A 326 -3.27 -12.83 14.71
C ILE A 326 -3.73 -14.09 13.97
N ALA A 327 -3.01 -14.51 12.93
CA ALA A 327 -3.23 -15.75 12.19
C ALA A 327 -2.36 -16.86 12.80
N THR A 328 -2.99 -17.78 13.53
CA THR A 328 -2.31 -18.91 14.18
C THR A 328 -2.94 -20.23 13.76
N SER A 329 -2.26 -21.37 13.99
CA SER A 329 -2.83 -22.69 13.72
C SER A 329 -4.09 -22.99 14.55
N GLU A 330 -4.17 -22.47 15.79
CA GLU A 330 -5.37 -22.53 16.62
C GLU A 330 -6.51 -21.66 16.07
N GLN A 331 -6.17 -20.52 15.43
CA GLN A 331 -7.12 -19.53 14.94
C GLN A 331 -6.70 -18.99 13.57
N PRO A 332 -6.93 -19.75 12.48
CA PRO A 332 -6.61 -19.31 11.13
C PRO A 332 -7.36 -18.02 10.78
N LEU A 333 -6.71 -17.15 10.01
CA LEU A 333 -7.29 -15.90 9.55
C LEU A 333 -7.84 -16.10 8.13
N ALA A 334 -9.16 -16.02 7.98
CA ALA A 334 -9.81 -16.00 6.68
C ALA A 334 -10.09 -14.53 6.30
N LEU A 335 -9.37 -14.01 5.30
CA LEU A 335 -9.54 -12.65 4.79
C LEU A 335 -10.24 -12.69 3.43
N PHE A 336 -11.48 -12.19 3.37
CA PHE A 336 -12.23 -12.03 2.13
C PHE A 336 -12.23 -10.58 1.65
N LEU A 337 -11.82 -10.32 0.41
CA LEU A 337 -11.91 -9.01 -0.23
C LEU A 337 -12.69 -9.10 -1.56
N ASP A 338 -13.82 -8.39 -1.62
CA ASP A 338 -14.74 -8.40 -2.77
C ASP A 338 -14.49 -7.23 -3.74
N ASP A 339 -14.88 -7.44 -5.01
CA ASP A 339 -14.68 -6.53 -6.14
C ASP A 339 -13.22 -6.02 -6.31
N LEU A 340 -12.24 -6.93 -6.25
CA LEU A 340 -10.80 -6.64 -6.39
C LEU A 340 -10.40 -5.86 -7.66
N GLN A 341 -11.25 -5.84 -8.70
CA GLN A 341 -11.01 -4.99 -9.88
C GLN A 341 -11.00 -3.48 -9.57
N TRP A 342 -11.52 -3.05 -8.41
CA TRP A 342 -11.49 -1.65 -7.97
C TRP A 342 -10.52 -1.41 -6.81
N ALA A 343 -9.67 -2.38 -6.47
CA ALA A 343 -8.66 -2.22 -5.45
C ALA A 343 -7.57 -1.24 -5.88
N ASP A 344 -7.14 -0.37 -4.96
CA ASP A 344 -6.03 0.54 -5.21
C ASP A 344 -4.68 -0.23 -5.33
N PRO A 345 -3.67 0.32 -6.03
CA PRO A 345 -2.40 -0.39 -6.25
C PRO A 345 -1.68 -0.80 -4.95
N LEU A 346 -1.76 0.00 -3.89
CA LEU A 346 -1.12 -0.33 -2.61
C LEU A 346 -1.86 -1.44 -1.87
N SER A 347 -3.20 -1.49 -1.96
CA SER A 347 -3.99 -2.64 -1.49
C SER A 347 -3.61 -3.92 -2.22
N LEU A 348 -3.51 -3.91 -3.56
CA LEU A 348 -3.11 -5.10 -4.34
C LEU A 348 -1.70 -5.59 -3.98
N ASP A 349 -0.76 -4.66 -3.84
CA ASP A 349 0.65 -4.89 -3.47
C ASP A 349 0.78 -5.39 -2.01
N LEU A 350 -0.03 -4.87 -1.08
CA LEU A 350 -0.12 -5.42 0.29
C LEU A 350 -0.71 -6.83 0.29
N ILE A 351 -1.79 -7.10 -0.46
CA ILE A 351 -2.39 -8.43 -0.56
C ILE A 351 -1.36 -9.45 -1.06
N GLU A 352 -0.63 -9.12 -2.13
CA GLU A 352 0.46 -9.94 -2.67
C GLU A 352 1.54 -10.21 -1.62
N SER A 353 2.02 -9.15 -0.95
CA SER A 353 3.00 -9.22 0.13
C SER A 353 2.55 -10.11 1.30
N LEU A 354 1.25 -10.13 1.62
CA LEU A 354 0.70 -10.97 2.68
C LEU A 354 0.54 -12.44 2.28
N VAL A 355 0.08 -12.74 1.06
CA VAL A 355 -0.15 -14.13 0.64
C VAL A 355 1.14 -14.85 0.27
N THR A 356 2.15 -14.13 -0.24
CA THR A 356 3.48 -14.66 -0.59
C THR A 356 4.43 -14.77 0.61
N ASP A 357 4.03 -14.30 1.79
CA ASP A 357 4.83 -14.36 3.00
C ASP A 357 4.95 -15.80 3.54
N ALA A 358 6.15 -16.37 3.44
CA ALA A 358 6.47 -17.73 3.86
C ALA A 358 6.25 -17.99 5.36
N GLU A 359 6.18 -16.95 6.21
CA GLU A 359 5.84 -17.09 7.63
C GLU A 359 4.32 -16.99 7.92
N SER A 360 3.50 -16.48 7.00
CA SER A 360 2.05 -16.29 7.18
C SER A 360 1.22 -17.56 6.95
N LYS A 361 1.72 -18.71 7.40
CA LYS A 361 1.22 -20.07 7.10
C LYS A 361 -0.20 -20.40 7.61
N SER A 362 -0.85 -19.49 8.32
CA SER A 362 -2.23 -19.62 8.80
C SER A 362 -3.19 -18.57 8.21
N LEU A 363 -2.79 -17.93 7.11
CA LEU A 363 -3.62 -17.04 6.30
C LEU A 363 -4.36 -17.84 5.21
N PHE A 364 -5.67 -17.65 5.15
CA PHE A 364 -6.53 -18.08 4.06
C PHE A 364 -7.10 -16.85 3.36
N PHE A 365 -6.63 -16.57 2.14
CA PHE A 365 -7.11 -15.42 1.38
C PHE A 365 -8.20 -15.81 0.39
N MET A 366 -9.26 -15.00 0.35
CA MET A 366 -10.32 -15.08 -0.65
C MET A 366 -10.47 -13.74 -1.36
N GLY A 367 -10.43 -13.75 -2.68
CA GLY A 367 -10.72 -12.60 -3.52
C GLY A 367 -11.90 -12.86 -4.46
N SER A 368 -12.73 -11.86 -4.74
CA SER A 368 -13.63 -11.92 -5.91
C SER A 368 -13.43 -10.75 -6.85
N TYR A 369 -13.58 -11.00 -8.15
CA TYR A 369 -13.51 -9.96 -9.17
C TYR A 369 -14.42 -10.25 -10.37
N ARG A 370 -14.63 -9.23 -11.20
CA ARG A 370 -15.40 -9.29 -12.45
C ARG A 370 -14.46 -9.58 -13.62
N ASP A 371 -14.58 -10.77 -14.19
CA ASP A 371 -13.78 -11.21 -15.34
C ASP A 371 -13.98 -10.32 -16.58
N ASN A 372 -15.19 -9.78 -16.76
CA ASN A 372 -15.51 -8.85 -17.83
C ASN A 372 -14.97 -7.41 -17.65
N GLU A 373 -14.45 -7.05 -16.46
CA GLU A 373 -13.86 -5.72 -16.19
C GLU A 373 -12.32 -5.78 -16.05
N VAL A 374 -11.73 -6.98 -16.08
CA VAL A 374 -10.30 -7.22 -15.83
C VAL A 374 -9.63 -7.80 -17.07
N ASN A 375 -8.84 -6.98 -17.75
CA ASN A 375 -8.08 -7.37 -18.95
C ASN A 375 -6.64 -7.80 -18.63
N GLU A 376 -5.87 -8.22 -19.65
CA GLU A 376 -4.48 -8.66 -19.48
C GLU A 376 -3.54 -7.57 -18.93
N THR A 377 -3.86 -6.29 -19.18
CA THR A 377 -3.08 -5.13 -18.69
C THR A 377 -3.47 -4.67 -17.29
N HIS A 378 -4.52 -5.24 -16.69
CA HIS A 378 -5.03 -4.79 -15.40
C HIS A 378 -4.05 -5.16 -14.24
N PRO A 379 -3.81 -4.27 -13.25
CA PRO A 379 -2.88 -4.56 -12.15
C PRO A 379 -3.17 -5.85 -11.38
N LEU A 380 -4.46 -6.17 -11.19
CA LEU A 380 -4.89 -7.44 -10.58
C LEU A 380 -4.37 -8.66 -11.35
N THR A 381 -4.40 -8.64 -12.69
CA THR A 381 -3.92 -9.75 -13.53
C THR A 381 -2.43 -9.99 -13.33
N ALA A 382 -1.65 -8.91 -13.26
CA ALA A 382 -0.21 -8.99 -12.99
C ALA A 382 0.10 -9.53 -11.58
N MET A 383 -0.66 -9.11 -10.56
CA MET A 383 -0.55 -9.63 -9.19
C MET A 383 -0.91 -11.12 -9.11
N LEU A 384 -2.02 -11.53 -9.72
CA LEU A 384 -2.41 -12.95 -9.78
C LEU A 384 -1.34 -13.80 -10.47
N HIS A 385 -0.69 -13.32 -11.54
CA HIS A 385 0.41 -14.03 -12.18
C HIS A 385 1.67 -14.16 -11.30
N ARG A 386 1.99 -13.14 -10.48
CA ARG A 386 3.12 -13.22 -9.54
C ARG A 386 2.85 -14.22 -8.41
N ILE A 387 1.62 -14.26 -7.90
CA ILE A 387 1.18 -15.27 -6.93
C ILE A 387 1.25 -16.68 -7.51
N ASP A 388 0.71 -16.89 -8.72
CA ASP A 388 0.72 -18.19 -9.45
C ASP A 388 2.14 -18.70 -9.77
N SER A 389 3.12 -17.79 -9.81
CA SER A 389 4.53 -18.09 -10.07
C SER A 389 5.33 -18.43 -8.79
N ASN A 390 4.73 -18.31 -7.61
CA ASN A 390 5.41 -18.55 -6.34
C ASN A 390 5.11 -19.96 -5.79
N ASN A 391 6.14 -20.82 -5.73
CA ASN A 391 6.04 -22.21 -5.28
C ASN A 391 5.51 -22.38 -3.83
N HIS A 392 5.46 -21.31 -3.02
CA HIS A 392 5.00 -21.34 -1.63
C HIS A 392 3.50 -21.03 -1.46
N VAL A 393 2.77 -20.74 -2.56
CA VAL A 393 1.37 -20.30 -2.51
C VAL A 393 0.50 -21.19 -3.39
N ASN A 394 -0.58 -21.73 -2.83
CA ASN A 394 -1.54 -22.53 -3.58
C ASN A 394 -2.69 -21.63 -4.08
N LEU A 395 -2.65 -21.25 -5.36
CA LEU A 395 -3.67 -20.44 -6.02
C LEU A 395 -4.78 -21.31 -6.65
N THR A 396 -5.99 -21.24 -6.08
CA THR A 396 -7.19 -21.90 -6.60
C THR A 396 -8.09 -20.87 -7.30
N LYS A 397 -8.21 -20.96 -8.62
CA LYS A 397 -9.10 -20.09 -9.43
C LYS A 397 -10.46 -20.77 -9.61
N ILE A 398 -11.53 -20.10 -9.19
CA ILE A 398 -12.93 -20.55 -9.28
C ILE A 398 -13.67 -19.61 -10.23
N ASN A 399 -14.35 -20.15 -11.25
CA ASN A 399 -15.21 -19.36 -12.14
C ASN A 399 -16.69 -19.61 -11.83
N VAL A 400 -17.44 -18.55 -11.54
CA VAL A 400 -18.87 -18.58 -11.22
C VAL A 400 -19.66 -18.11 -12.43
N GLY A 401 -19.92 -19.02 -13.36
CA GLY A 401 -20.81 -18.79 -14.50
C GLY A 401 -22.29 -18.67 -14.12
N ASN A 402 -23.12 -18.21 -15.07
CA ASN A 402 -24.58 -18.14 -14.94
C ASN A 402 -25.20 -19.52 -14.63
N LEU A 403 -26.41 -19.53 -14.06
CA LEU A 403 -27.14 -20.76 -13.78
C LEU A 403 -27.60 -21.45 -15.07
N THR A 404 -27.56 -22.78 -15.07
CA THR A 404 -28.18 -23.59 -16.12
C THR A 404 -29.71 -23.54 -16.00
N ARG A 405 -30.43 -24.07 -17.00
CA ARG A 405 -31.90 -24.10 -16.98
C ARG A 405 -32.44 -24.97 -15.85
N GLU A 406 -31.74 -26.05 -15.55
CA GLU A 406 -32.07 -27.04 -14.54
C GLU A 406 -31.96 -26.42 -13.14
N ILE A 407 -30.85 -25.74 -12.87
CA ILE A 407 -30.61 -25.04 -11.59
C ILE A 407 -31.55 -23.83 -11.45
N THR A 408 -31.82 -23.11 -12.55
CA THR A 408 -32.82 -22.03 -12.58
C THR A 408 -34.22 -22.55 -12.24
N ASN A 409 -34.57 -23.74 -12.74
CA ASN A 409 -35.84 -24.39 -12.43
C ASN A 409 -35.93 -24.87 -10.99
N GLU A 410 -34.83 -25.37 -10.40
CA GLU A 410 -34.78 -25.68 -8.96
C GLU A 410 -35.00 -24.42 -8.09
N LEU A 411 -34.34 -23.31 -8.45
CA LEU A 411 -34.49 -22.02 -7.77
C LEU A 411 -35.93 -21.49 -7.82
N ILE A 412 -36.56 -21.53 -9.00
CA ILE A 412 -37.96 -21.10 -9.17
C ILE A 412 -38.91 -22.05 -8.43
N SER A 413 -38.74 -23.37 -8.59
CA SER A 413 -39.53 -24.41 -7.92
C SER A 413 -39.58 -24.23 -6.40
N ASP A 414 -38.43 -23.97 -5.76
CA ASP A 414 -38.35 -23.74 -4.31
C ASP A 414 -38.97 -22.38 -3.92
N ALA A 415 -38.74 -21.33 -4.70
CA ALA A 415 -39.25 -19.97 -4.44
C ALA A 415 -40.79 -19.85 -4.48
N ILE A 416 -41.44 -20.57 -5.41
CA ILE A 416 -42.90 -20.67 -5.50
C ILE A 416 -43.47 -21.97 -4.91
N GLN A 417 -42.63 -22.78 -4.24
CA GLN A 417 -43.03 -24.02 -3.54
C GLN A 417 -43.84 -24.98 -4.42
N THR A 418 -43.50 -25.04 -5.70
CA THR A 418 -44.23 -25.79 -6.74
C THR A 418 -43.31 -26.83 -7.36
N PRO A 419 -43.71 -28.11 -7.54
CA PRO A 419 -42.83 -29.17 -8.03
C PRO A 419 -42.07 -28.82 -9.33
N PRO A 420 -40.79 -29.21 -9.47
CA PRO A 420 -39.94 -28.81 -10.61
C PRO A 420 -40.51 -29.16 -11.99
N GLN A 421 -41.36 -30.18 -12.08
CA GLN A 421 -42.01 -30.61 -13.31
C GLN A 421 -43.03 -29.58 -13.81
N LEU A 422 -43.71 -28.88 -12.89
CA LEU A 422 -44.74 -27.90 -13.22
C LEU A 422 -44.16 -26.52 -13.54
N THR A 423 -43.00 -26.18 -12.97
CA THR A 423 -42.35 -24.87 -13.15
C THR A 423 -41.52 -24.74 -14.43
N GLN A 424 -41.36 -25.80 -15.23
CA GLN A 424 -40.48 -25.80 -16.40
C GLN A 424 -40.78 -24.70 -17.42
N SER A 425 -42.06 -24.44 -17.73
CA SER A 425 -42.44 -23.44 -18.73
C SER A 425 -42.06 -22.02 -18.30
N LEU A 426 -42.34 -21.67 -17.05
CA LEU A 426 -41.91 -20.43 -16.42
C LEU A 426 -40.38 -20.31 -16.41
N SER A 427 -39.67 -21.36 -15.99
CA SER A 427 -38.21 -21.39 -15.90
C SER A 427 -37.52 -21.25 -17.27
N ILE A 428 -38.10 -21.81 -18.34
CA ILE A 428 -37.59 -21.63 -19.71
C ILE A 428 -37.74 -20.17 -20.16
N ALA A 429 -38.91 -19.56 -19.94
CA ALA A 429 -39.16 -18.16 -20.31
C ALA A 429 -38.22 -17.22 -19.52
N VAL A 430 -38.11 -17.41 -18.20
CA VAL A 430 -37.21 -16.65 -17.32
C VAL A 430 -35.74 -16.85 -17.72
N HIS A 431 -35.30 -18.08 -18.00
CA HIS A 431 -33.91 -18.35 -18.41
C HIS A 431 -33.56 -17.73 -19.77
N ARG A 432 -34.45 -17.84 -20.77
CA ARG A 432 -34.30 -17.18 -22.08
C ARG A 432 -34.12 -15.68 -21.95
N LYS A 433 -34.89 -15.05 -21.06
CA LYS A 433 -34.84 -13.61 -20.78
C LYS A 433 -33.54 -13.23 -20.08
N THR A 434 -33.22 -13.91 -18.98
CA THR A 434 -32.14 -13.51 -18.05
C THR A 434 -30.76 -14.10 -18.36
N SER A 435 -30.68 -15.00 -19.35
CA SER A 435 -29.49 -15.81 -19.67
C SER A 435 -28.90 -16.57 -18.47
N GLY A 436 -29.70 -16.86 -17.44
CA GLY A 436 -29.27 -17.55 -16.23
C GLY A 436 -28.55 -16.68 -15.20
N ASN A 437 -28.44 -15.36 -15.39
CA ASN A 437 -27.79 -14.50 -14.40
C ASN A 437 -28.67 -14.38 -13.14
N VAL A 438 -28.11 -14.72 -11.96
CA VAL A 438 -28.87 -14.81 -10.70
C VAL A 438 -29.57 -13.49 -10.38
N LEU A 439 -28.85 -12.37 -10.44
CA LEU A 439 -29.41 -11.05 -10.14
C LEU A 439 -30.60 -10.74 -11.07
N PHE A 440 -30.46 -11.00 -12.38
CA PHE A 440 -31.53 -10.77 -13.35
C PHE A 440 -32.70 -11.74 -13.18
N ILE A 441 -32.47 -13.01 -12.77
CA ILE A 441 -33.54 -13.95 -12.42
C ILE A 441 -34.37 -13.38 -11.26
N LEU A 442 -33.72 -13.00 -10.15
CA LEU A 442 -34.42 -12.48 -8.97
C LEU A 442 -35.21 -11.20 -9.30
N GLN A 443 -34.59 -10.25 -10.00
CA GLN A 443 -35.23 -8.99 -10.42
C GLN A 443 -36.40 -9.21 -11.38
N PHE A 444 -36.22 -10.06 -12.40
CA PHE A 444 -37.27 -10.33 -13.40
C PHE A 444 -38.46 -11.04 -12.77
N LEU A 445 -38.21 -12.03 -11.89
CA LEU A 445 -39.26 -12.71 -11.11
C LEU A 445 -40.04 -11.74 -10.21
N SER A 446 -39.35 -10.85 -9.48
CA SER A 446 -40.02 -9.82 -8.68
C SER A 446 -40.89 -8.91 -9.55
N SER A 447 -40.39 -8.46 -10.70
CA SER A 447 -41.13 -7.57 -11.62
C SER A 447 -42.32 -8.25 -12.31
N ILE A 448 -42.31 -9.57 -12.55
CA ILE A 448 -43.51 -10.27 -13.06
C ILE A 448 -44.53 -10.59 -11.96
N CYS A 449 -44.11 -10.65 -10.69
CA CYS A 449 -45.04 -10.70 -9.54
C CYS A 449 -45.70 -9.33 -9.30
N GLU A 450 -44.93 -8.24 -9.34
CA GLU A 450 -45.43 -6.86 -9.18
C GLU A 450 -46.47 -6.46 -10.26
N GLU A 451 -46.34 -7.01 -11.47
CA GLU A 451 -47.26 -6.78 -12.60
C GLU A 451 -48.35 -7.86 -12.76
N GLU A 452 -48.53 -8.75 -11.76
CA GLU A 452 -49.52 -9.83 -11.76
C GLU A 452 -49.41 -10.83 -12.94
N PHE A 453 -48.26 -10.90 -13.63
CA PHE A 453 -48.00 -11.92 -14.66
C PHE A 453 -47.62 -13.29 -14.06
N LEU A 454 -47.24 -13.31 -12.78
CA LEU A 454 -47.06 -14.48 -11.93
C LEU A 454 -47.78 -14.22 -10.60
N PHE A 455 -48.86 -14.96 -10.32
CA PHE A 455 -49.74 -14.72 -9.17
C PHE A 455 -50.20 -16.04 -8.54
N PHE A 456 -50.63 -15.98 -7.28
CA PHE A 456 -51.19 -17.14 -6.59
C PHE A 456 -52.72 -17.16 -6.68
N SER A 457 -53.27 -18.10 -7.44
CA SER A 457 -54.72 -18.30 -7.50
C SER A 457 -55.22 -18.91 -6.20
N SER A 458 -55.98 -18.13 -5.42
CA SER A 458 -56.58 -18.61 -4.16
C SER A 458 -57.68 -19.65 -4.39
N GLU A 459 -58.34 -19.61 -5.55
CA GLU A 459 -59.36 -20.59 -5.96
C GLU A 459 -58.74 -21.96 -6.25
N LEU A 460 -57.66 -21.97 -7.04
CA LEU A 460 -56.97 -23.20 -7.46
C LEU A 460 -55.86 -23.63 -6.49
N LYS A 461 -55.57 -22.81 -5.47
CA LYS A 461 -54.50 -22.98 -4.47
C LYS A 461 -53.11 -23.26 -5.08
N GLN A 462 -52.84 -22.69 -6.24
CA GLN A 462 -51.60 -22.87 -7.00
C GLN A 462 -51.14 -21.55 -7.63
N TRP A 463 -49.85 -21.48 -7.93
CA TRP A 463 -49.31 -20.40 -8.76
C TRP A 463 -49.78 -20.55 -10.20
N GLN A 464 -50.12 -19.42 -10.82
CA GLN A 464 -50.41 -19.30 -12.25
C GLN A 464 -49.57 -18.19 -12.85
N TRP A 465 -49.26 -18.33 -14.13
CA TRP A 465 -48.47 -17.37 -14.88
C TRP A 465 -48.92 -17.32 -16.34
N ASN A 466 -48.77 -16.14 -16.95
CA ASN A 466 -49.02 -15.97 -18.37
C ASN A 466 -47.69 -15.98 -19.14
N THR A 467 -47.38 -17.12 -19.78
CA THR A 467 -46.13 -17.30 -20.54
C THR A 467 -45.98 -16.30 -21.69
N GLU A 468 -47.05 -15.94 -22.39
CA GLU A 468 -47.01 -14.98 -23.51
C GLU A 468 -46.72 -13.55 -23.03
N MET A 469 -47.27 -13.14 -21.89
CA MET A 469 -46.98 -11.84 -21.27
C MET A 469 -45.53 -11.80 -20.76
N ILE A 470 -45.03 -12.90 -20.19
CA ILE A 470 -43.64 -13.03 -19.74
C ILE A 470 -42.65 -13.04 -20.92
N GLU A 471 -42.98 -13.70 -22.03
CA GLU A 471 -42.13 -13.72 -23.23
C GLU A 471 -42.20 -12.41 -24.04
N SER A 472 -43.32 -11.68 -24.02
CA SER A 472 -43.44 -10.36 -24.66
C SER A 472 -42.86 -9.21 -23.82
N LYS A 473 -42.77 -9.37 -22.49
CA LYS A 473 -42.14 -8.39 -21.59
C LYS A 473 -40.71 -8.06 -22.03
N LYS A 474 -40.46 -6.78 -22.32
CA LYS A 474 -39.09 -6.27 -22.43
C LYS A 474 -38.46 -6.27 -21.05
N ILE A 475 -37.27 -6.85 -20.93
CA ILE A 475 -36.40 -6.58 -19.78
C ILE A 475 -35.97 -5.13 -19.92
N ALA A 476 -35.81 -4.39 -18.82
CA ALA A 476 -35.06 -3.15 -18.88
C ALA A 476 -33.61 -3.53 -19.23
N ASP A 477 -33.16 -3.21 -20.45
CA ASP A 477 -31.85 -3.62 -20.99
C ASP A 477 -30.65 -3.19 -20.11
N ASN A 478 -30.90 -2.29 -19.15
CA ASN A 478 -29.97 -1.91 -18.11
C ASN A 478 -30.63 -1.99 -16.73
N ALA A 479 -30.07 -2.80 -15.82
CA ALA A 479 -30.57 -2.94 -14.45
C ALA A 479 -30.50 -1.62 -13.63
N ILE A 480 -29.68 -0.65 -14.05
CA ILE A 480 -29.69 0.71 -13.51
C ILE A 480 -31.05 1.38 -13.74
N GLU A 481 -31.71 1.16 -14.87
CA GLU A 481 -33.02 1.77 -15.18
C GLU A 481 -34.14 1.19 -14.32
N LEU A 482 -34.09 -0.11 -14.00
CA LEU A 482 -35.02 -0.73 -13.05
C LEU A 482 -34.86 -0.11 -11.65
N MET A 483 -33.62 0.04 -11.17
CA MET A 483 -33.34 0.69 -9.89
C MET A 483 -33.75 2.16 -9.89
N LEU A 484 -33.55 2.87 -11.00
CA LEU A 484 -33.99 4.25 -11.18
C LEU A 484 -35.51 4.39 -11.00
N ARG A 485 -36.29 3.48 -11.60
CA ARG A 485 -37.76 3.45 -11.44
C ARG A 485 -38.17 3.21 -9.98
N LYS A 486 -37.54 2.26 -9.28
CA LYS A 486 -37.82 2.02 -7.84
C LYS A 486 -37.46 3.22 -6.97
N ILE A 487 -36.34 3.90 -7.22
CA ILE A 487 -35.97 5.12 -6.49
C ILE A 487 -36.97 6.25 -6.79
N LEU A 488 -37.41 6.43 -8.03
CA LEU A 488 -38.38 7.46 -8.42
C LEU A 488 -39.78 7.27 -7.80
N GLN A 489 -40.13 6.05 -7.38
CA GLN A 489 -41.38 5.74 -6.65
C GLN A 489 -41.32 6.14 -5.17
N LEU A 490 -40.12 6.34 -4.60
CA LEU A 490 -39.96 6.76 -3.20
C LEU A 490 -40.41 8.21 -2.97
N PRO A 491 -40.79 8.59 -1.74
CA PRO A 491 -40.95 9.98 -1.35
C PRO A 491 -39.69 10.82 -1.60
N ARG A 492 -39.85 12.11 -1.95
CA ARG A 492 -38.73 13.02 -2.27
C ARG A 492 -37.61 13.05 -1.23
N HIS A 493 -37.94 13.02 0.06
CA HIS A 493 -36.95 13.00 1.15
C HIS A 493 -36.07 11.73 1.12
N ALA A 494 -36.65 10.57 0.79
CA ALA A 494 -35.91 9.32 0.63
C ALA A 494 -35.06 9.33 -0.65
N GLN A 495 -35.55 9.90 -1.75
CA GLN A 495 -34.73 10.14 -2.94
C GLN A 495 -33.53 11.05 -2.65
N CYS A 496 -33.73 12.13 -1.89
CA CYS A 496 -32.65 13.05 -1.50
C CYS A 496 -31.60 12.38 -0.61
N ALA A 497 -32.02 11.58 0.37
CA ALA A 497 -31.11 10.80 1.20
C ALA A 497 -30.28 9.79 0.39
N LEU A 498 -30.88 9.17 -0.64
CA LEU A 498 -30.16 8.28 -1.56
C LEU A 498 -29.17 9.03 -2.46
N LYS A 499 -29.52 10.23 -2.98
CA LYS A 499 -28.59 11.10 -3.73
C LYS A 499 -27.36 11.47 -2.88
N LEU A 500 -27.59 11.89 -1.64
CA LEU A 500 -26.53 12.19 -0.67
C LEU A 500 -25.62 10.99 -0.42
N MET A 501 -26.20 9.82 -0.13
CA MET A 501 -25.45 8.58 0.05
C MET A 501 -24.63 8.21 -1.19
N ALA A 502 -25.20 8.40 -2.39
CA ALA A 502 -24.54 8.09 -3.65
C ALA A 502 -23.30 8.93 -3.92
N CYS A 503 -23.29 10.20 -3.49
CA CYS A 503 -22.10 11.05 -3.52
C CYS A 503 -20.99 10.57 -2.56
N LEU A 504 -21.36 9.99 -1.42
CA LEU A 504 -20.46 9.55 -0.35
C LEU A 504 -19.85 8.16 -0.55
N GLY A 505 -20.50 7.28 -1.31
CA GLY A 505 -20.01 5.94 -1.66
C GLY A 505 -20.97 4.80 -1.30
N HIS A 506 -20.53 3.56 -1.51
CA HIS A 506 -21.34 2.36 -1.27
C HIS A 506 -21.77 2.19 0.21
N TYR A 507 -20.95 2.69 1.15
CA TYR A 507 -21.12 2.56 2.60
C TYR A 507 -20.95 3.92 3.29
N CYS A 508 -21.92 4.29 4.13
CA CYS A 508 -21.93 5.55 4.87
C CYS A 508 -21.97 5.32 6.39
N GLU A 509 -21.00 5.91 7.09
CA GLU A 509 -20.93 5.89 8.55
C GLU A 509 -21.92 6.88 9.15
N GLU A 510 -22.49 6.53 10.31
CA GLU A 510 -23.48 7.34 11.05
C GLU A 510 -23.01 8.79 11.25
N PHE A 511 -21.74 9.01 11.59
CA PHE A 511 -21.18 10.34 11.87
C PHE A 511 -21.22 11.27 10.65
N ILE A 512 -21.16 10.72 9.43
CA ILE A 512 -21.23 11.49 8.19
C ILE A 512 -22.68 11.88 7.95
N LEU A 513 -23.61 10.93 8.10
CA LEU A 513 -25.04 11.17 7.90
C LEU A 513 -25.59 12.15 8.95
N SER A 514 -25.15 12.06 10.20
CA SER A 514 -25.55 12.99 11.27
C SER A 514 -25.00 14.40 11.05
N SER A 515 -23.83 14.57 10.43
CA SER A 515 -23.30 15.90 10.04
C SER A 515 -24.12 16.63 8.96
N MET A 516 -25.07 15.92 8.33
CA MET A 516 -25.96 16.46 7.28
C MET A 516 -27.39 16.70 7.77
N SER A 517 -27.76 16.19 8.96
CA SER A 517 -29.12 16.25 9.49
C SER A 517 -29.53 17.67 9.91
N GLY A 518 -30.80 18.03 9.69
CA GLY A 518 -31.37 19.29 10.15
C GLY A 518 -30.90 20.55 9.41
N GLN A 519 -30.43 20.43 8.17
CA GLN A 519 -29.98 21.54 7.33
C GLN A 519 -30.79 21.61 6.03
N SER A 520 -31.17 22.82 5.63
CA SER A 520 -31.80 23.12 4.33
C SER A 520 -31.00 24.23 3.65
N GLU A 521 -30.22 23.92 2.59
CA GLU A 521 -29.62 24.94 1.69
C GLU A 521 -28.75 24.32 0.54
N ILE A 522 -29.29 23.35 -0.22
CA ILE A 522 -28.87 23.12 -1.62
C ILE A 522 -30.09 22.66 -2.43
N GLY A 523 -30.43 23.42 -3.48
CA GLY A 523 -31.47 23.08 -4.46
C GLY A 523 -32.76 22.53 -3.83
N ASP A 524 -33.26 21.43 -4.40
CA ASP A 524 -34.44 20.69 -3.92
C ASP A 524 -34.11 19.68 -2.80
N PHE A 525 -33.11 19.92 -1.93
CA PHE A 525 -32.78 18.98 -0.83
C PHE A 525 -33.82 19.03 0.31
N GLU A 526 -34.97 18.39 0.08
CA GLU A 526 -36.09 18.28 1.02
C GLU A 526 -35.92 17.07 1.96
N CYS A 527 -34.85 17.01 2.78
CA CYS A 527 -34.62 15.90 3.72
C CYS A 527 -34.20 16.40 5.11
N THR A 528 -35.17 16.51 6.02
CA THR A 528 -34.94 16.98 7.41
C THR A 528 -34.40 15.87 8.33
N ASP A 529 -34.90 14.64 8.18
CA ASP A 529 -34.42 13.43 8.87
C ASP A 529 -33.93 12.40 7.86
N ILE A 530 -32.62 12.35 7.68
CA ILE A 530 -31.93 11.41 6.78
C ILE A 530 -32.10 9.97 7.26
N PHE A 531 -32.13 9.72 8.57
CA PHE A 531 -32.23 8.37 9.12
C PHE A 531 -33.64 7.78 8.95
N ALA A 532 -34.70 8.58 9.15
CA ALA A 532 -36.06 8.18 8.80
C ALA A 532 -36.21 7.94 7.28
N SER A 533 -35.63 8.81 6.46
CA SER A 533 -35.65 8.72 5.00
C SER A 533 -34.96 7.45 4.48
N LEU A 534 -33.80 7.08 5.04
CA LEU A 534 -33.08 5.86 4.68
C LEU A 534 -33.76 4.58 5.18
N LYS A 535 -34.52 4.62 6.29
CA LYS A 535 -35.34 3.47 6.72
C LYS A 535 -36.43 3.11 5.71
N ILE A 536 -37.02 4.10 5.04
CA ILE A 536 -38.00 3.86 3.97
C ILE A 536 -37.30 3.17 2.78
N ALA A 537 -36.14 3.67 2.35
CA ALA A 537 -35.36 3.02 1.30
C ALA A 537 -34.88 1.60 1.68
N ALA A 538 -34.67 1.34 2.97
CA ALA A 538 -34.32 0.02 3.47
C ALA A 538 -35.49 -0.97 3.49
N MET A 539 -36.73 -0.50 3.70
CA MET A 539 -37.93 -1.33 3.55
C MET A 539 -38.12 -1.82 2.11
N GLU A 540 -37.77 -1.00 1.12
CA GLU A 540 -37.75 -1.34 -0.31
C GLU A 540 -36.50 -2.15 -0.74
N GLY A 541 -35.62 -2.53 0.19
CA GLY A 541 -34.41 -3.30 -0.09
C GLY A 541 -33.34 -2.54 -0.90
N LEU A 542 -33.42 -1.21 -0.99
CA LEU A 542 -32.45 -0.39 -1.73
C LEU A 542 -31.17 -0.13 -0.92
N VAL A 543 -31.29 -0.18 0.42
CA VAL A 543 -30.23 0.11 1.40
C VAL A 543 -30.33 -0.91 2.54
N ASP A 544 -29.22 -1.52 2.95
CA ASP A 544 -29.19 -2.32 4.19
C ASP A 544 -28.78 -1.43 5.38
N GLN A 545 -29.48 -1.54 6.50
CA GLN A 545 -29.06 -0.97 7.78
C GLN A 545 -28.12 -1.93 8.52
N MET A 546 -26.91 -1.47 8.86
CA MET A 546 -25.87 -2.22 9.55
C MET A 546 -25.54 -1.54 10.88
N GLY A 547 -26.34 -1.83 11.91
CA GLY A 547 -26.31 -1.10 13.18
C GLY A 547 -26.84 0.31 12.99
N SER A 548 -26.00 1.32 13.18
CA SER A 548 -26.30 2.73 12.87
C SER A 548 -25.76 3.20 11.51
N ASN A 549 -24.97 2.37 10.83
CA ASN A 549 -24.43 2.65 9.49
C ASN A 549 -25.36 2.13 8.40
N TYR A 550 -25.20 2.63 7.18
CA TYR A 550 -26.02 2.24 6.02
C TYR A 550 -25.13 1.91 4.81
N LYS A 551 -25.56 0.97 3.98
CA LYS A 551 -24.92 0.66 2.69
C LYS A 551 -25.97 0.42 1.61
N PHE A 552 -25.65 0.70 0.35
CA PHE A 552 -26.52 0.28 -0.75
C PHE A 552 -26.62 -1.25 -0.82
N GLY A 553 -27.80 -1.77 -1.16
CA GLY A 553 -27.99 -3.21 -1.40
C GLY A 553 -27.18 -3.71 -2.61
N HIS A 554 -26.95 -2.84 -3.61
CA HIS A 554 -26.17 -3.14 -4.81
C HIS A 554 -25.60 -1.86 -5.46
N ASP A 555 -24.45 -1.95 -6.15
CA ASP A 555 -23.75 -0.79 -6.73
C ASP A 555 -24.58 -0.08 -7.82
N GLN A 556 -25.42 -0.82 -8.53
CA GLN A 556 -26.34 -0.25 -9.53
C GLN A 556 -27.38 0.70 -8.90
N ILE A 557 -27.69 0.53 -7.62
CA ILE A 557 -28.61 1.40 -6.88
C ILE A 557 -27.92 2.73 -6.57
N GLN A 558 -26.64 2.67 -6.18
CA GLN A 558 -25.79 3.85 -6.02
C GLN A 558 -25.65 4.63 -7.34
N LEU A 559 -25.40 3.92 -8.46
CA LEU A 559 -25.34 4.53 -9.79
C LEU A 559 -26.66 5.17 -10.22
N ALA A 560 -27.80 4.50 -9.96
CA ALA A 560 -29.13 5.04 -10.24
C ALA A 560 -29.48 6.24 -9.35
N ALA A 561 -29.10 6.22 -8.08
CA ALA A 561 -29.28 7.36 -7.17
C ALA A 561 -28.40 8.56 -7.57
N TYR A 562 -27.17 8.31 -8.01
CA TYR A 562 -26.26 9.36 -8.49
C TYR A 562 -26.69 9.97 -9.84
N SER A 563 -27.28 9.17 -10.73
CA SER A 563 -27.78 9.68 -12.02
C SER A 563 -29.00 10.60 -11.89
N LEU A 564 -29.76 10.51 -10.78
CA LEU A 564 -30.81 11.47 -10.41
C LEU A 564 -30.27 12.85 -9.97
N ILE A 565 -28.95 13.05 -9.90
CA ILE A 565 -28.34 14.37 -9.70
C ILE A 565 -27.97 14.92 -11.09
N PRO A 566 -28.57 16.05 -11.52
CA PRO A 566 -28.24 16.71 -12.78
C PRO A 566 -26.73 17.00 -12.89
N GLU A 567 -26.14 16.77 -14.06
CA GLU A 567 -24.68 16.84 -14.22
C GLU A 567 -24.10 18.23 -13.92
N ASN A 568 -24.89 19.27 -14.19
CA ASN A 568 -24.61 20.66 -13.87
C ASN A 568 -24.70 21.00 -12.37
N GLU A 569 -25.32 20.15 -11.55
CA GLU A 569 -25.49 20.33 -10.10
C GLU A 569 -24.57 19.44 -9.25
N ARG A 570 -24.09 18.31 -9.79
CA ARG A 570 -23.19 17.37 -9.07
C ARG A 570 -22.02 18.07 -8.38
N GLY A 571 -21.41 19.06 -9.05
CA GLY A 571 -20.33 19.85 -8.46
C GLY A 571 -20.75 20.60 -7.20
N ASN A 572 -21.94 21.21 -7.19
CA ASN A 572 -22.46 21.95 -6.03
C ASN A 572 -22.79 21.01 -4.86
N TRP A 573 -23.41 19.87 -5.15
CA TRP A 573 -23.65 18.80 -4.16
C TRP A 573 -22.34 18.36 -3.49
N HIS A 574 -21.31 18.08 -4.28
CA HIS A 574 -20.01 17.68 -3.79
C HIS A 574 -19.31 18.77 -2.95
N LEU A 575 -19.42 20.05 -3.33
CA LEU A 575 -18.92 21.15 -2.50
C LEU A 575 -19.61 21.20 -1.13
N TRP A 576 -20.94 21.18 -1.11
CA TRP A 576 -21.73 21.28 0.12
C TRP A 576 -21.47 20.10 1.07
N ILE A 577 -21.44 18.86 0.57
CA ILE A 577 -21.09 17.68 1.38
C ILE A 577 -19.69 17.87 1.99
N GLY A 578 -18.70 18.28 1.18
CA GLY A 578 -17.35 18.52 1.65
C GLY A 578 -17.27 19.57 2.77
N CYS A 579 -17.93 20.72 2.59
CA CYS A 579 -18.00 21.78 3.60
C CYS A 579 -18.69 21.31 4.89
N ARG A 580 -19.85 20.63 4.80
CA ARG A 580 -20.62 20.20 5.96
C ARG A 580 -19.94 19.11 6.79
N VAL A 581 -19.23 18.16 6.16
CA VAL A 581 -18.37 17.20 6.90
C VAL A 581 -17.21 17.93 7.57
N TRP A 582 -16.61 18.94 6.92
CA TRP A 582 -15.49 19.70 7.48
C TRP A 582 -15.87 20.54 8.70
N GLU A 583 -17.04 21.17 8.68
CA GLU A 583 -17.61 21.92 9.82
C GLU A 583 -17.84 21.03 11.05
N ASN A 584 -18.23 19.76 10.83
CA ASN A 584 -18.65 18.82 11.89
C ASN A 584 -17.63 17.71 12.20
N LYS A 585 -16.37 17.87 11.79
CA LYS A 585 -15.29 16.85 11.88
C LYS A 585 -14.90 16.35 13.28
N SER A 586 -15.55 16.85 14.33
CA SER A 586 -15.20 16.70 15.76
C SER A 586 -15.03 15.25 16.26
N ALA A 587 -15.60 14.26 15.56
CA ALA A 587 -15.56 12.84 15.98
C ALA A 587 -14.40 12.02 15.40
N SER A 588 -13.88 12.37 14.21
CA SER A 588 -12.80 11.60 13.56
C SER A 588 -12.11 12.43 12.46
N PRO A 589 -11.13 13.29 12.81
CA PRO A 589 -10.55 14.25 11.86
C PRO A 589 -9.83 13.57 10.67
N ASP A 590 -9.07 12.50 10.91
CA ASP A 590 -8.34 11.78 9.85
C ASP A 590 -9.26 11.11 8.82
N LYS A 591 -10.36 10.49 9.26
CA LYS A 591 -11.38 9.93 8.35
C LYS A 591 -12.10 11.04 7.59
N ALA A 592 -12.47 12.11 8.30
CA ALA A 592 -13.13 13.27 7.71
C ALA A 592 -12.25 13.91 6.62
N LEU A 593 -10.92 13.96 6.79
CA LEU A 593 -10.00 14.56 5.83
C LEU A 593 -10.14 13.98 4.41
N PHE A 594 -10.02 12.65 4.25
CA PHE A 594 -10.11 12.03 2.92
C PHE A 594 -11.49 12.20 2.30
N ILE A 595 -12.56 12.07 3.09
CA ILE A 595 -13.94 12.30 2.63
C ILE A 595 -14.09 13.75 2.15
N VAL A 596 -13.72 14.73 2.99
CA VAL A 596 -13.80 16.17 2.69
C VAL A 596 -13.01 16.50 1.42
N VAL A 597 -11.75 16.08 1.31
CA VAL A 597 -10.90 16.35 0.14
C VAL A 597 -11.46 15.68 -1.11
N SER A 598 -11.94 14.44 -1.02
CA SER A 598 -12.57 13.72 -2.15
C SER A 598 -13.84 14.45 -2.65
N GLN A 599 -14.71 14.90 -1.75
CA GLN A 599 -15.92 15.65 -2.11
C GLN A 599 -15.55 17.03 -2.68
N LEU A 600 -14.75 17.83 -1.97
CA LEU A 600 -14.37 19.18 -2.42
C LEU A 600 -13.61 19.15 -3.76
N ASN A 601 -12.73 18.17 -4.01
CA ASN A 601 -12.03 18.01 -5.30
C ASN A 601 -12.98 17.64 -6.46
N LYS A 602 -14.08 16.92 -6.21
CA LYS A 602 -15.12 16.66 -7.23
C LYS A 602 -15.93 17.92 -7.55
N GLY A 603 -16.11 18.80 -6.56
CA GLY A 603 -16.79 20.09 -6.70
C GLY A 603 -15.91 21.26 -7.18
N ALA A 604 -14.58 21.09 -7.17
CA ALA A 604 -13.59 22.18 -7.34
C ALA A 604 -13.76 23.04 -8.61
N SER A 605 -14.27 22.48 -9.71
CA SER A 605 -14.53 23.23 -10.95
C SER A 605 -15.66 24.27 -10.83
N ARG A 606 -16.42 24.26 -9.72
CA ARG A 606 -17.44 25.26 -9.37
C ARG A 606 -16.99 26.23 -8.28
N MET A 607 -15.82 26.05 -7.68
CA MET A 607 -15.25 27.04 -6.76
C MET A 607 -14.87 28.30 -7.54
N THR A 608 -15.19 29.46 -6.99
CA THR A 608 -14.80 30.78 -7.50
C THR A 608 -14.03 31.61 -6.48
N ASP A 609 -14.27 31.38 -5.19
CA ASP A 609 -13.51 32.00 -4.10
C ASP A 609 -12.08 31.46 -4.05
N THR A 610 -11.12 32.38 -4.17
CA THR A 610 -9.69 32.07 -4.09
C THR A 610 -9.29 31.56 -2.71
N LEU A 611 -9.90 32.05 -1.62
CA LEU A 611 -9.57 31.60 -0.27
C LEU A 611 -9.96 30.12 -0.06
N GLN A 612 -11.13 29.71 -0.54
CA GLN A 612 -11.56 28.31 -0.53
C GLN A 612 -10.63 27.41 -1.36
N MET A 613 -10.16 27.86 -2.53
CA MET A 613 -9.18 27.09 -3.32
C MET A 613 -7.86 26.89 -2.58
N ILE A 614 -7.36 27.91 -1.89
CA ILE A 614 -6.13 27.82 -1.07
C ILE A 614 -6.33 26.88 0.12
N GLN A 615 -7.48 26.97 0.80
CA GLN A 615 -7.83 26.03 1.87
C GLN A 615 -7.89 24.59 1.36
N LEU A 616 -8.54 24.34 0.23
CA LEU A 616 -8.60 23.01 -0.39
C LEU A 616 -7.21 22.53 -0.84
N ALA A 617 -6.33 23.41 -1.33
CA ALA A 617 -4.94 23.05 -1.63
C ALA A 617 -4.17 22.62 -0.36
N GLY A 618 -4.39 23.31 0.77
CA GLY A 618 -3.86 22.91 2.08
C GLY A 618 -4.41 21.57 2.60
N LEU A 619 -5.69 21.28 2.37
CA LEU A 619 -6.29 19.98 2.71
C LEU A 619 -5.76 18.85 1.81
N ASN A 620 -5.54 19.13 0.53
CA ASN A 620 -4.88 18.20 -0.39
C ASN A 620 -3.44 17.89 0.06
N LEU A 621 -2.67 18.89 0.52
CA LEU A 621 -1.35 18.65 1.11
C LEU A 621 -1.43 17.73 2.34
N GLN A 622 -2.36 17.95 3.26
CA GLN A 622 -2.55 17.10 4.45
C GLN A 622 -2.93 15.65 4.06
N ALA A 623 -3.81 15.49 3.06
CA ALA A 623 -4.17 14.17 2.53
C ALA A 623 -2.96 13.47 1.89
N ALA A 624 -2.14 14.21 1.15
CA ALA A 624 -0.90 13.70 0.58
C ALA A 624 0.15 13.31 1.63
N GLU A 625 0.41 14.15 2.63
CA GLU A 625 1.31 13.85 3.75
C GLU A 625 0.87 12.57 4.48
N LYS A 626 -0.44 12.40 4.71
CA LYS A 626 -1.00 11.16 5.27
C LYS A 626 -0.78 9.98 4.32
N SER A 627 -1.04 10.12 3.01
CA SER A 627 -0.77 9.07 2.02
C SER A 627 0.72 8.69 1.94
N ILE A 628 1.66 9.65 1.99
CA ILE A 628 3.11 9.40 2.04
C ILE A 628 3.48 8.60 3.29
N SER A 629 2.91 8.92 4.46
CA SER A 629 3.17 8.18 5.71
C SER A 629 2.71 6.71 5.68
N LEU A 630 1.82 6.37 4.74
CA LEU A 630 1.33 5.00 4.46
C LEU A 630 2.11 4.31 3.31
N GLY A 631 3.05 5.00 2.66
CA GLY A 631 3.69 4.53 1.42
C GLY A 631 2.77 4.56 0.19
N ALA A 632 1.67 5.31 0.23
CA ALA A 632 0.66 5.40 -0.82
C ALA A 632 0.99 6.52 -1.83
N PHE A 633 2.05 6.34 -2.62
CA PHE A 633 2.57 7.38 -3.50
C PHE A 633 1.59 7.81 -4.61
N VAL A 634 0.84 6.89 -5.24
CA VAL A 634 -0.11 7.26 -6.30
C VAL A 634 -1.28 8.14 -5.79
N PRO A 635 -1.95 7.81 -4.65
CA PRO A 635 -2.89 8.75 -4.02
C PRO A 635 -2.23 10.07 -3.59
N ALA A 636 -1.00 10.05 -3.07
CA ALA A 636 -0.29 11.27 -2.71
C ALA A 636 -0.05 12.17 -3.94
N GLU A 637 0.41 11.61 -5.06
CA GLU A 637 0.60 12.30 -6.34
C GLU A 637 -0.70 12.98 -6.80
N PHE A 638 -1.82 12.25 -6.75
CA PHE A 638 -3.14 12.77 -7.09
C PHE A 638 -3.51 13.99 -6.23
N TYR A 639 -3.38 13.89 -4.90
CA TYR A 639 -3.69 15.02 -4.01
C TYR A 639 -2.73 16.20 -4.21
N LEU A 640 -1.43 15.97 -4.35
CA LEU A 640 -0.43 17.03 -4.60
C LEU A 640 -0.72 17.77 -5.91
N LYS A 641 -0.95 17.05 -7.01
CA LYS A 641 -1.31 17.65 -8.30
C LYS A 641 -2.66 18.38 -8.26
N LYS A 642 -3.64 17.91 -7.48
CA LYS A 642 -4.88 18.66 -7.23
C LYS A 642 -4.62 19.96 -6.46
N GLY A 643 -3.81 19.91 -5.40
CA GLY A 643 -3.39 21.11 -4.65
C GLY A 643 -2.68 22.14 -5.52
N ILE A 644 -1.68 21.71 -6.30
CA ILE A 644 -0.96 22.56 -7.26
C ILE A 644 -1.91 23.16 -8.31
N GLY A 645 -2.82 22.35 -8.86
CA GLY A 645 -3.81 22.80 -9.85
C GLY A 645 -4.79 23.85 -9.34
N LEU A 646 -5.16 23.82 -8.06
CA LEU A 646 -6.03 24.80 -7.41
C LEU A 646 -5.35 26.16 -7.18
N LEU A 647 -4.04 26.15 -6.94
CA LEU A 647 -3.24 27.37 -6.78
C LEU A 647 -2.92 28.00 -8.16
N GLY A 648 -2.68 27.17 -9.18
CA GLY A 648 -2.45 27.62 -10.55
C GLY A 648 -1.20 28.51 -10.67
N GLN A 649 -1.25 29.51 -11.55
CA GLN A 649 -0.14 30.45 -11.80
C GLN A 649 -0.12 31.67 -10.85
N LYS A 650 -0.76 31.59 -9.68
CA LYS A 650 -0.70 32.68 -8.68
C LYS A 650 0.75 32.86 -8.17
N PRO A 651 1.13 34.05 -7.66
CA PRO A 651 2.48 34.29 -7.15
C PRO A 651 2.80 33.38 -5.95
N TRP A 652 4.01 32.83 -5.94
CA TRP A 652 4.51 32.06 -4.77
C TRP A 652 4.54 32.90 -3.49
N ALA A 653 4.72 34.22 -3.60
CA ALA A 653 4.83 35.13 -2.47
C ALA A 653 3.60 35.13 -1.54
N ASP A 654 2.40 34.87 -2.07
CA ASP A 654 1.15 34.96 -1.30
C ASP A 654 1.01 33.80 -0.29
N HIS A 655 1.49 32.61 -0.67
CA HIS A 655 1.34 31.36 0.11
C HIS A 655 2.61 30.48 0.03
N TYR A 656 3.77 31.09 0.21
CA TYR A 656 5.09 30.51 -0.04
C TYR A 656 5.28 29.10 0.56
N ASP A 657 4.99 28.92 1.85
CA ASP A 657 5.17 27.64 2.54
C ASP A 657 4.31 26.51 1.95
N LEU A 658 3.10 26.84 1.48
CA LEU A 658 2.19 25.87 0.87
C LEU A 658 2.68 25.47 -0.53
N TYR A 659 3.12 26.44 -1.33
CA TYR A 659 3.77 26.20 -2.62
C TYR A 659 5.02 25.33 -2.47
N LEU A 660 5.93 25.72 -1.58
CA LEU A 660 7.18 25.02 -1.33
C LEU A 660 6.92 23.56 -0.95
N LYS A 661 6.03 23.30 0.02
CA LYS A 661 5.68 21.93 0.43
C LYS A 661 5.02 21.13 -0.68
N LEU A 662 4.03 21.69 -1.38
CA LEU A 662 3.33 20.98 -2.46
C LEU A 662 4.31 20.54 -3.56
N TYR A 663 5.20 21.42 -4.01
CA TYR A 663 6.15 21.11 -5.08
C TYR A 663 7.27 20.18 -4.61
N SER A 664 7.85 20.39 -3.41
CA SER A 664 8.90 19.52 -2.86
C SER A 664 8.39 18.11 -2.59
N SER A 665 7.22 17.97 -1.95
CA SER A 665 6.60 16.65 -1.74
C SER A 665 6.17 16.00 -3.05
N CYS A 666 5.75 16.76 -4.06
CA CYS A 666 5.44 16.19 -5.38
C CYS A 666 6.70 15.62 -6.03
N ALA A 667 7.83 16.33 -6.01
CA ALA A 667 9.09 15.81 -6.53
C ALA A 667 9.53 14.49 -5.84
N GLU A 668 9.41 14.42 -4.51
CA GLU A 668 9.72 13.20 -3.75
C GLU A 668 8.79 12.03 -4.14
N VAL A 669 7.48 12.29 -4.28
CA VAL A 669 6.50 11.28 -4.70
C VAL A 669 6.77 10.78 -6.12
N GLU A 670 7.07 11.67 -7.07
CA GLU A 670 7.39 11.31 -8.46
C GLU A 670 8.67 10.46 -8.55
N LEU A 671 9.69 10.73 -7.71
CA LEU A 671 10.86 9.86 -7.55
C LEU A 671 10.46 8.45 -7.11
N CYS A 672 9.54 8.32 -6.15
CA CYS A 672 9.10 7.02 -5.63
C CYS A 672 8.23 6.23 -6.61
N ILE A 673 7.51 6.93 -7.49
CA ILE A 673 6.76 6.35 -8.62
C ILE A 673 7.71 6.02 -9.79
N GLY A 674 8.89 6.63 -9.86
CA GLY A 674 9.88 6.46 -10.93
C GLY A 674 9.67 7.39 -12.13
N ASN A 675 8.84 8.43 -11.99
CA ASN A 675 8.52 9.38 -13.04
C ASN A 675 9.48 10.60 -13.01
N PHE A 676 10.74 10.34 -13.37
CA PHE A 676 11.81 11.34 -13.31
C PHE A 676 11.54 12.62 -14.11
N LYS A 677 10.74 12.56 -15.18
CA LYS A 677 10.41 13.74 -16.00
C LYS A 677 9.57 14.76 -15.25
N GLU A 678 8.53 14.29 -14.58
CA GLU A 678 7.66 15.18 -13.80
C GLU A 678 8.35 15.63 -12.52
N MET A 679 9.15 14.75 -11.90
CA MET A 679 10.06 15.11 -10.80
C MET A 679 10.93 16.31 -11.19
N ASP A 680 11.67 16.26 -12.31
CA ASP A 680 12.53 17.36 -12.76
C ASP A 680 11.73 18.68 -12.91
N VAL A 681 10.51 18.63 -13.47
CA VAL A 681 9.62 19.79 -13.58
C VAL A 681 9.23 20.38 -12.21
N MET A 682 8.99 19.53 -11.20
CA MET A 682 8.67 19.99 -9.84
C MET A 682 9.90 20.55 -9.13
N LEU A 683 11.08 19.92 -9.28
CA LEU A 683 12.35 20.40 -8.73
C LEU A 683 12.70 21.79 -9.30
N ASP A 684 12.57 21.99 -10.61
CA ASP A 684 12.81 23.28 -11.28
C ASP A 684 11.93 24.40 -10.73
N LYS A 685 10.67 24.09 -10.38
CA LYS A 685 9.76 25.07 -9.75
C LYS A 685 10.23 25.45 -8.36
N VAL A 686 10.74 24.53 -7.55
CA VAL A 686 11.33 24.87 -6.25
C VAL A 686 12.62 25.66 -6.44
N PHE A 687 13.58 25.18 -7.25
CA PHE A 687 14.86 25.86 -7.41
C PHE A 687 14.74 27.31 -7.94
N SER A 688 13.75 27.57 -8.80
CA SER A 688 13.48 28.89 -9.37
C SER A 688 12.82 29.89 -8.40
N ASN A 689 12.08 29.41 -7.39
CA ASN A 689 11.30 30.27 -6.48
C ASN A 689 11.83 30.26 -5.03
N ALA A 690 12.61 29.26 -4.64
CA ALA A 690 13.06 29.09 -3.27
C ALA A 690 14.09 30.16 -2.86
N THR A 691 13.80 30.82 -1.72
CA THR A 691 14.44 32.07 -1.28
C THR A 691 15.78 31.88 -0.58
N CYS A 692 15.99 30.74 0.09
CA CYS A 692 17.24 30.41 0.78
C CYS A 692 17.78 29.02 0.38
N LEU A 693 18.88 28.60 1.02
CA LEU A 693 19.43 27.25 0.85
C LEU A 693 18.58 26.20 1.56
N ASP A 694 18.04 26.51 2.76
CA ASP A 694 17.31 25.56 3.61
C ASP A 694 16.10 24.96 2.88
N ASP A 695 15.33 25.81 2.20
CA ASP A 695 14.21 25.46 1.34
C ASP A 695 14.56 24.45 0.22
N LYS A 696 15.85 24.37 -0.15
CA LYS A 696 16.38 23.53 -1.24
C LYS A 696 17.03 22.25 -0.74
N ILE A 697 17.30 22.09 0.56
CA ILE A 697 18.06 20.95 1.10
C ILE A 697 17.39 19.61 0.76
N ASP A 698 16.13 19.41 1.15
CA ASP A 698 15.43 18.15 0.91
C ASP A 698 15.21 17.88 -0.59
N VAL A 699 15.00 18.93 -1.39
CA VAL A 699 14.91 18.89 -2.85
C VAL A 699 16.23 18.41 -3.49
N TYR A 700 17.38 18.84 -2.96
CA TYR A 700 18.68 18.30 -3.37
C TYR A 700 18.86 16.82 -2.96
N PHE A 701 18.35 16.39 -1.79
CA PHE A 701 18.33 14.97 -1.42
C PHE A 701 17.52 14.13 -2.43
N THR A 702 16.35 14.60 -2.84
CA THR A 702 15.54 13.97 -3.91
C THR A 702 16.34 13.87 -5.21
N LEU A 703 16.94 14.96 -5.68
CA LEU A 703 17.72 15.00 -6.92
C LEU A 703 18.94 14.06 -6.89
N VAL A 704 19.75 14.11 -5.82
CA VAL A 704 20.95 13.26 -5.67
C VAL A 704 20.58 11.77 -5.64
N SER A 705 19.46 11.42 -5.01
CA SER A 705 18.91 10.07 -4.97
C SER A 705 18.37 9.62 -6.34
N ALA A 706 17.69 10.51 -7.06
CA ALA A 706 17.17 10.26 -8.41
C ALA A 706 18.28 10.03 -9.43
N LEU A 707 19.38 10.80 -9.35
CA LEU A 707 20.55 10.61 -10.20
C LEU A 707 21.21 9.25 -9.93
N HIS A 708 21.26 8.81 -8.66
CA HIS A 708 21.77 7.48 -8.30
C HIS A 708 20.88 6.35 -8.85
N SER A 709 19.56 6.42 -8.67
CA SER A 709 18.63 5.39 -9.15
C SER A 709 18.56 5.30 -10.68
N GLN A 710 18.81 6.41 -11.39
CA GLN A 710 18.99 6.44 -12.85
C GLN A 710 20.38 5.94 -13.32
N GLY A 711 21.28 5.55 -12.42
CA GLY A 711 22.64 5.13 -12.74
C GLY A 711 23.60 6.27 -13.12
N LYS A 712 23.18 7.54 -12.99
CA LYS A 712 23.96 8.75 -13.28
C LYS A 712 24.90 9.10 -12.12
N MET A 713 25.72 8.11 -11.72
CA MET A 713 26.51 8.14 -10.47
C MET A 713 27.43 9.36 -10.34
N ASN A 714 28.13 9.73 -11.41
CA ASN A 714 29.05 10.88 -11.38
C ASN A 714 28.31 12.21 -11.16
N GLN A 715 27.12 12.38 -11.77
CA GLN A 715 26.30 13.57 -11.58
C GLN A 715 25.70 13.61 -10.16
N SER A 716 25.31 12.46 -9.60
CA SER A 716 24.88 12.35 -8.19
C SER A 716 25.97 12.83 -7.23
N LEU A 717 27.23 12.40 -7.45
CA LEU A 717 28.39 12.87 -6.67
C LEU A 717 28.66 14.36 -6.89
N GLU A 718 28.68 14.84 -8.14
CA GLU A 718 28.96 16.24 -8.47
C GLU A 718 27.96 17.21 -7.81
N VAL A 719 26.66 16.93 -7.95
CA VAL A 719 25.60 17.72 -7.32
C VAL A 719 25.70 17.66 -5.79
N GLY A 720 25.89 16.47 -5.22
CA GLY A 720 26.00 16.32 -3.76
C GLY A 720 27.21 17.03 -3.16
N LEU A 721 28.37 17.00 -3.82
CA LEU A 721 29.57 17.73 -3.39
C LEU A 721 29.38 19.25 -3.54
N ALA A 722 28.69 19.72 -4.57
CA ALA A 722 28.35 21.14 -4.72
C ALA A 722 27.38 21.64 -3.64
N VAL A 723 26.46 20.78 -3.17
CA VAL A 723 25.56 21.09 -2.04
C VAL A 723 26.32 21.07 -0.71
N LEU A 724 27.22 20.12 -0.49
CA LEU A 724 28.11 20.11 0.68
C LEU A 724 28.97 21.37 0.77
N SER A 725 29.49 21.87 -0.36
CA SER A 725 30.22 23.14 -0.39
C SER A 725 29.35 24.35 -0.02
N GLN A 726 28.04 24.31 -0.27
CA GLN A 726 27.10 25.36 0.17
C GLN A 726 26.77 25.24 1.67
N LEU A 727 26.81 24.03 2.22
CA LEU A 727 26.67 23.74 3.65
C LEU A 727 27.99 23.92 4.45
N GLY A 728 29.04 24.47 3.82
CA GLY A 728 30.33 24.76 4.45
C GLY A 728 31.33 23.59 4.48
N GLU A 729 31.02 22.45 3.86
CA GLU A 729 31.91 21.29 3.76
C GLU A 729 32.57 21.22 2.37
N SER A 730 33.80 21.73 2.27
CA SER A 730 34.57 21.71 1.02
C SER A 730 35.30 20.40 0.80
N PHE A 731 35.10 19.82 -0.39
CA PHE A 731 35.81 18.63 -0.86
C PHE A 731 36.79 19.01 -1.99
N PRO A 732 38.00 18.43 -2.01
CA PRO A 732 39.00 18.70 -3.03
C PRO A 732 38.61 18.08 -4.38
N THR A 733 39.03 18.73 -5.46
CA THR A 733 38.91 18.24 -6.83
C THR A 733 39.72 16.94 -7.02
N TYR A 734 39.34 16.11 -8.00
CA TYR A 734 39.84 14.74 -8.22
C TYR A 734 41.36 14.55 -8.38
N SER A 735 42.15 15.61 -8.53
CA SER A 735 43.61 15.56 -8.51
C SER A 735 44.15 15.26 -7.10
N ASP A 736 45.06 14.29 -6.98
CA ASP A 736 45.84 13.95 -5.78
C ASP A 736 45.07 13.50 -4.52
N LEU A 737 43.81 13.07 -4.64
CA LEU A 737 42.98 12.58 -3.52
C LEU A 737 43.70 11.64 -2.53
N LYS A 738 44.58 10.76 -3.01
CA LYS A 738 45.32 9.80 -2.16
C LYS A 738 46.25 10.47 -1.15
N SER A 739 46.92 11.57 -1.52
CA SER A 739 47.79 12.30 -0.58
C SER A 739 46.94 13.03 0.47
N ILE A 740 45.81 13.60 0.04
CA ILE A 740 44.86 14.31 0.90
C ILE A 740 44.23 13.36 1.92
N ILE A 741 43.82 12.16 1.51
CA ILE A 741 43.27 11.13 2.42
C ILE A 741 44.28 10.77 3.52
N VAL A 742 45.58 10.66 3.21
CA VAL A 742 46.60 10.41 4.23
C VAL A 742 46.72 11.57 5.22
N VAL A 743 46.71 12.82 4.72
CA VAL A 743 46.75 14.02 5.56
C VAL A 743 45.51 14.11 6.47
N GLU A 744 44.32 13.93 5.92
CA GLU A 744 43.05 13.95 6.68
C GLU A 744 42.95 12.78 7.66
N PHE A 745 43.44 11.59 7.32
CA PHE A 745 43.52 10.45 8.24
C PHE A 745 44.47 10.73 9.42
N VAL A 746 45.60 11.39 9.19
CA VAL A 746 46.52 11.81 10.27
C VAL A 746 45.86 12.86 11.18
N LYS A 747 45.18 13.87 10.61
CA LYS A 747 44.39 14.85 11.40
C LYS A 747 43.32 14.15 12.25
N THR A 748 42.56 13.24 11.67
CA THR A 748 41.53 12.47 12.38
C THR A 748 42.15 11.59 13.47
N LYS A 749 43.29 10.93 13.22
CA LYS A 749 44.02 10.20 14.27
C LYS A 749 44.52 11.09 15.41
N GLN A 750 44.91 12.34 15.13
CA GLN A 750 45.29 13.29 16.18
C GLN A 750 44.09 13.68 17.06
N LEU A 751 42.96 14.07 16.44
CA LEU A 751 41.72 14.38 17.15
C LEU A 751 41.21 13.20 18.01
N ILE A 752 41.36 11.97 17.51
CA ILE A 752 41.01 10.74 18.25
C ILE A 752 41.95 10.48 19.42
N LYS A 753 43.24 10.82 19.32
CA LYS A 753 44.22 10.57 20.39
C LYS A 753 43.89 11.38 21.66
N GLU A 754 43.19 12.49 21.51
CA GLU A 754 42.73 13.37 22.57
C GLU A 754 41.37 12.91 23.18
N LYS A 755 40.86 11.73 22.79
CA LYS A 755 39.54 11.20 23.21
C LYS A 755 39.58 9.76 23.72
N THR A 756 39.04 9.57 24.91
CA THR A 756 38.67 8.26 25.49
C THR A 756 37.41 7.70 24.84
N ASP A 757 37.09 6.43 25.10
CA ASP A 757 35.83 5.82 24.64
C ASP A 757 34.61 6.51 25.26
N ASP A 758 34.69 6.87 26.53
CA ASP A 758 33.59 7.49 27.29
C ASP A 758 33.34 8.94 26.84
N ASP A 759 34.35 9.65 26.32
CA ASP A 759 34.16 10.96 25.69
C ASP A 759 33.19 10.86 24.50
N PHE A 760 33.34 9.86 23.62
CA PHE A 760 32.40 9.63 22.52
C PHE A 760 31.00 9.26 23.03
N LEU A 761 30.90 8.51 24.14
CA LEU A 761 29.61 8.13 24.70
C LEU A 761 28.94 9.25 25.52
N THR A 762 29.64 10.34 25.84
CA THR A 762 29.13 11.48 26.64
C THR A 762 29.03 12.79 25.87
N MET A 763 29.62 12.92 24.67
CA MET A 763 29.50 14.08 23.78
C MET A 763 28.05 14.57 23.64
N ASN A 764 27.88 15.90 23.56
CA ASN A 764 26.58 16.55 23.33
C ASN A 764 26.03 16.22 21.93
N ALA A 765 24.71 16.37 21.78
CA ALA A 765 24.06 16.29 20.47
C ALA A 765 24.50 17.45 19.56
N LEU A 766 24.64 17.17 18.27
CA LEU A 766 24.87 18.16 17.24
C LEU A 766 23.62 19.06 17.12
N ALA A 767 23.79 20.37 17.31
CA ALA A 767 22.68 21.34 17.31
C ALA A 767 22.55 22.17 16.02
N ASP A 768 23.60 22.20 15.20
CA ASP A 768 23.66 22.99 13.96
C ASP A 768 22.95 22.26 12.82
N SER A 769 21.89 22.86 12.28
CA SER A 769 21.05 22.29 11.22
C SER A 769 21.77 22.13 9.88
N HIS A 770 22.70 23.02 9.53
CA HIS A 770 23.51 22.89 8.31
C HIS A 770 24.51 21.75 8.45
N LYS A 771 25.10 21.58 9.64
CA LYS A 771 25.98 20.43 9.93
C LYS A 771 25.23 19.11 9.96
N ILE A 772 24.00 19.06 10.50
CA ILE A 772 23.13 17.86 10.40
C ILE A 772 22.80 17.56 8.93
N ALA A 773 22.42 18.56 8.13
CA ALA A 773 22.18 18.37 6.70
C ALA A 773 23.43 17.89 5.95
N ALA A 774 24.61 18.42 6.30
CA ALA A 774 25.88 17.97 5.74
C ALA A 774 26.21 16.52 6.14
N MET A 775 25.96 16.11 7.39
CA MET A 775 26.11 14.72 7.83
C MET A 775 25.17 13.76 7.10
N ARG A 776 23.90 14.13 6.91
CA ARG A 776 22.92 13.39 6.09
C ARG A 776 23.37 13.25 4.63
N MET A 777 23.84 14.34 4.02
CA MET A 777 24.28 14.35 2.62
C MET A 777 25.58 13.55 2.45
N MET A 778 26.52 13.68 3.39
CA MET A 778 27.71 12.84 3.45
C MET A 778 27.36 11.36 3.57
N LEU A 779 26.40 10.95 4.40
CA LEU A 779 25.97 9.56 4.50
C LEU A 779 25.41 9.03 3.17
N LEU A 780 24.53 9.80 2.50
CA LEU A 780 23.98 9.45 1.18
C LEU A 780 25.10 9.25 0.14
N LEU A 781 26.03 10.22 0.06
CA LEU A 781 27.16 10.14 -0.85
C LEU A 781 28.19 9.07 -0.44
N ALA A 782 28.29 8.67 0.83
CA ALA A 782 29.09 7.54 1.26
C ALA A 782 28.55 6.23 0.64
N HIS A 783 27.23 6.01 0.67
CA HIS A 783 26.62 4.86 0.01
C HIS A 783 26.85 4.87 -1.51
N HIS A 784 26.74 6.04 -2.17
CA HIS A 784 26.96 6.17 -3.62
C HIS A 784 28.44 6.00 -4.01
N SER A 785 29.37 6.54 -3.21
CA SER A 785 30.82 6.50 -3.46
C SER A 785 31.45 5.15 -3.13
N PHE A 786 30.91 4.37 -2.19
CA PHE A 786 31.42 3.04 -1.84
C PHE A 786 31.58 2.11 -3.07
N VAL A 787 30.65 2.20 -4.03
CA VAL A 787 30.66 1.40 -5.27
C VAL A 787 31.48 2.06 -6.41
N THR A 788 31.65 3.39 -6.39
CA THR A 788 32.08 4.18 -7.55
C THR A 788 33.45 4.85 -7.38
N SER A 789 33.80 5.32 -6.18
CA SER A 789 35.10 5.89 -5.85
C SER A 789 35.44 5.67 -4.37
N ARG A 790 36.36 4.72 -4.12
CA ARG A 790 36.85 4.41 -2.77
C ARG A 790 37.54 5.60 -2.12
N GLU A 791 38.24 6.41 -2.90
CA GLU A 791 38.93 7.62 -2.45
C GLU A 791 37.94 8.66 -1.90
N ILE A 792 36.85 8.94 -2.63
CA ILE A 792 35.79 9.84 -2.15
C ILE A 792 35.12 9.27 -0.90
N PHE A 793 34.79 7.97 -0.89
CA PHE A 793 34.21 7.29 0.27
C PHE A 793 35.05 7.50 1.53
N PHE A 794 36.36 7.23 1.48
CA PHE A 794 37.24 7.43 2.63
C PHE A 794 37.30 8.89 3.10
N LEU A 795 37.34 9.85 2.17
CA LEU A 795 37.38 11.26 2.52
C LEU A 795 36.07 11.74 3.18
N ILE A 796 34.92 11.26 2.71
CA ILE A 796 33.62 11.50 3.32
C ILE A 796 33.59 10.94 4.75
N ILE A 797 33.96 9.68 4.96
CA ILE A 797 33.98 9.07 6.31
C ILE A 797 34.91 9.85 7.26
N LEU A 798 36.07 10.31 6.78
CA LEU A 798 36.98 11.16 7.56
C LEU A 798 36.33 12.49 7.97
N ARG A 799 35.65 13.18 7.04
CA ARG A 799 34.91 14.42 7.32
C ARG A 799 33.76 14.22 8.31
N MET A 800 33.00 13.12 8.19
CA MET A 800 31.92 12.80 9.14
C MET A 800 32.45 12.57 10.56
N VAL A 801 33.59 11.88 10.73
CA VAL A 801 34.21 11.70 12.05
C VAL A 801 34.79 12.99 12.61
N GLN A 802 35.46 13.81 11.78
CA GLN A 802 35.94 15.13 12.20
C GLN A 802 34.78 16.03 12.65
N THR A 803 33.67 16.04 11.91
CA THR A 803 32.45 16.79 12.24
C THR A 803 31.87 16.31 13.56
N THR A 804 31.78 14.99 13.75
CA THR A 804 31.31 14.36 15.01
C THR A 804 32.15 14.80 16.22
N ILE A 805 33.48 14.78 16.11
CA ILE A 805 34.38 15.15 17.21
C ILE A 805 34.31 16.65 17.52
N ASN A 806 34.18 17.51 16.50
CA ASN A 806 34.27 18.96 16.65
C ASN A 806 32.94 19.63 17.01
N HIS A 807 31.81 19.08 16.57
CA HIS A 807 30.49 19.72 16.68
C HIS A 807 29.45 18.92 17.50
N GLY A 808 29.75 17.68 17.87
CA GLY A 808 28.83 16.80 18.60
C GLY A 808 28.22 15.70 17.73
N ILE A 809 27.35 14.90 18.35
CA ILE A 809 26.85 13.63 17.77
C ILE A 809 25.48 13.79 17.14
N CYS A 810 25.31 13.19 15.96
CA CYS A 810 24.02 12.94 15.31
C CYS A 810 23.86 11.45 14.96
N ASP A 811 22.72 11.06 14.40
CA ASP A 811 22.40 9.68 14.04
C ASP A 811 23.44 9.05 13.10
N GLU A 812 23.97 9.83 12.15
CA GLU A 812 24.96 9.38 11.17
C GLU A 812 26.36 9.17 11.77
N SER A 813 26.65 9.73 12.95
CA SER A 813 27.95 9.61 13.62
C SER A 813 28.31 8.16 13.95
N ALA A 814 27.34 7.32 14.32
CA ALA A 814 27.60 5.91 14.62
C ALA A 814 28.09 5.15 13.37
N PHE A 815 27.49 5.42 12.21
CA PHE A 815 27.93 4.85 10.93
C PHE A 815 29.32 5.35 10.52
N ALA A 816 29.61 6.63 10.73
CA ALA A 816 30.92 7.21 10.46
C ALA A 816 32.04 6.54 11.29
N LEU A 817 31.82 6.34 12.60
CA LEU A 817 32.75 5.66 13.49
C LEU A 817 32.94 4.18 13.12
N ALA A 818 31.86 3.46 12.81
CA ALA A 818 31.94 2.07 12.32
C ALA A 818 32.76 1.97 11.02
N SER A 819 32.52 2.89 10.08
CA SER A 819 33.20 2.94 8.79
C SER A 819 34.68 3.32 8.91
N LEU A 820 35.02 4.20 9.86
CA LEU A 820 36.41 4.46 10.23
C LEU A 820 37.09 3.21 10.78
N GLY A 821 36.44 2.47 11.68
CA GLY A 821 36.97 1.19 12.19
C GLY A 821 37.24 0.19 11.06
N SER A 822 36.30 0.05 10.12
CA SER A 822 36.47 -0.78 8.92
C SER A 822 37.65 -0.32 8.06
N MET A 823 37.84 0.99 7.87
CA MET A 823 38.98 1.53 7.15
C MET A 823 40.31 1.25 7.87
N MET A 824 40.37 1.41 9.20
CA MET A 824 41.55 1.13 10.02
C MET A 824 42.00 -0.34 9.91
N GLY A 825 41.07 -1.29 10.03
CA GLY A 825 41.36 -2.72 9.87
C GLY A 825 41.73 -3.08 8.43
N ASN A 826 40.81 -2.85 7.48
CA ASN A 826 40.94 -3.39 6.12
C ASN A 826 41.97 -2.66 5.23
N THR A 827 42.28 -1.38 5.53
CA THR A 827 43.23 -0.58 4.71
C THR A 827 44.58 -0.43 5.40
N PHE A 828 44.59 -0.26 6.73
CA PHE A 828 45.81 0.04 7.49
C PHE A 828 46.30 -1.12 8.39
N GLY A 829 45.55 -2.21 8.50
CA GLY A 829 45.91 -3.38 9.33
C GLY A 829 45.79 -3.16 10.84
N ASP A 830 45.11 -2.10 11.25
CA ASP A 830 44.92 -1.68 12.64
C ASP A 830 43.64 -2.33 13.20
N TYR A 831 43.72 -3.65 13.45
CA TYR A 831 42.57 -4.46 13.88
C TYR A 831 42.08 -4.12 15.29
N ASP A 832 42.97 -3.68 16.19
CA ASP A 832 42.59 -3.22 17.53
C ASP A 832 41.81 -1.92 17.46
N GLY A 833 42.25 -0.96 16.62
CA GLY A 833 41.51 0.25 16.31
C GLY A 833 40.16 -0.05 15.64
N ALA A 834 40.14 -1.03 14.72
CA ALA A 834 38.90 -1.49 14.10
C ALA A 834 37.90 -2.04 15.13
N HIS A 835 38.34 -2.90 16.04
CA HIS A 835 37.51 -3.43 17.12
C HIS A 835 36.98 -2.31 18.03
N ARG A 836 37.87 -1.42 18.49
CA ARG A 836 37.52 -0.29 19.36
C ARG A 836 36.40 0.55 18.78
N PHE A 837 36.55 1.01 17.53
CA PHE A 837 35.53 1.84 16.88
C PHE A 837 34.26 1.09 16.51
N GLY A 838 34.35 -0.21 16.22
CA GLY A 838 33.18 -1.10 16.15
C GLY A 838 32.38 -1.08 17.47
N GLN A 839 33.02 -1.32 18.60
CA GLN A 839 32.36 -1.32 19.92
C GLN A 839 31.83 0.06 20.35
N ILE A 840 32.52 1.16 20.00
CA ILE A 840 31.99 2.51 20.23
C ILE A 840 30.73 2.73 19.38
N SER A 841 30.73 2.35 18.10
CA SER A 841 29.57 2.54 17.22
C SER A 841 28.33 1.76 17.67
N LEU A 842 28.49 0.53 18.17
CA LEU A 842 27.40 -0.27 18.73
C LEU A 842 26.82 0.36 20.00
N ARG A 843 27.67 0.76 20.96
CA ARG A 843 27.24 1.47 22.18
C ARG A 843 26.60 2.82 21.86
N LEU A 844 26.99 3.48 20.78
CA LEU A 844 26.41 4.75 20.37
C LEU A 844 25.00 4.61 19.77
N LEU A 845 24.70 3.50 19.07
CA LEU A 845 23.33 3.19 18.64
C LEU A 845 22.37 3.07 19.84
N GLU A 846 22.80 2.41 20.92
CA GLU A 846 22.00 2.23 22.13
C GLU A 846 21.68 3.58 22.79
N ARG A 847 22.61 4.55 22.72
CA ARG A 847 22.43 5.91 23.24
C ARG A 847 21.55 6.79 22.35
N THR A 848 21.76 6.78 21.03
CA THR A 848 20.97 7.62 20.10
C THR A 848 19.58 7.06 19.85
N ASN A 849 19.36 5.76 20.10
CA ASN A 849 18.12 5.05 19.76
C ASN A 849 17.73 5.16 18.27
N SER A 850 18.70 5.48 17.40
CA SER A 850 18.48 5.67 15.97
C SER A 850 18.35 4.32 15.27
N LYS A 851 17.11 3.86 15.11
CA LYS A 851 16.78 2.62 14.38
C LYS A 851 17.35 2.58 12.96
N ASN A 852 17.42 3.73 12.31
CA ASN A 852 17.83 3.84 10.90
C ASN A 852 19.35 3.66 10.75
N ALA A 853 20.14 4.01 11.76
CA ALA A 853 21.56 3.72 11.83
C ALA A 853 21.86 2.24 12.14
N ILE A 854 20.96 1.49 12.80
CA ILE A 854 21.19 0.09 13.22
C ILE A 854 21.58 -0.80 12.03
N SER A 855 20.85 -0.72 10.92
CA SER A 855 21.12 -1.55 9.75
C SER A 855 22.51 -1.28 9.18
N GLY A 856 22.86 -0.01 8.96
CA GLY A 856 24.16 0.39 8.42
C GLY A 856 25.32 0.02 9.35
N VAL A 857 25.22 0.35 10.64
CA VAL A 857 26.27 0.08 11.63
C VAL A 857 26.48 -1.43 11.82
N HIS A 858 25.41 -2.22 12.00
CA HIS A 858 25.56 -3.68 12.12
C HIS A 858 26.15 -4.31 10.85
N THR A 859 25.71 -3.85 9.66
CA THR A 859 26.27 -4.29 8.38
C THR A 859 27.77 -4.00 8.33
N VAL A 860 28.21 -2.79 8.70
CA VAL A 860 29.64 -2.44 8.69
C VAL A 860 30.44 -3.24 9.72
N VAL A 861 29.97 -3.31 10.97
CA VAL A 861 30.70 -3.97 12.06
C VAL A 861 30.80 -5.47 11.83
N PHE A 862 29.69 -6.16 11.51
CA PHE A 862 29.67 -7.62 11.44
C PHE A 862 30.11 -8.22 10.10
N ILE A 863 30.28 -7.41 9.05
CA ILE A 863 30.90 -7.85 7.78
C ILE A 863 32.38 -7.48 7.73
N PHE A 864 32.75 -6.26 8.14
CA PHE A 864 34.09 -5.73 7.85
C PHE A 864 35.03 -5.61 9.06
N ILE A 865 34.54 -5.77 10.29
CA ILE A 865 35.35 -5.67 11.52
C ILE A 865 35.35 -7.01 12.27
N HIS A 866 34.18 -7.49 12.69
CA HIS A 866 34.03 -8.65 13.57
C HIS A 866 34.69 -9.95 13.07
N PRO A 867 34.67 -10.30 11.76
CA PRO A 867 35.32 -11.52 11.25
C PRO A 867 36.85 -11.58 11.43
N TRP A 868 37.51 -10.46 11.70
CA TRP A 868 38.94 -10.43 12.01
C TRP A 868 39.27 -10.82 13.45
N ILE A 869 38.25 -10.88 14.32
CA ILE A 869 38.40 -10.95 15.79
C ILE A 869 37.64 -12.17 16.35
N ALA A 870 36.54 -12.57 15.70
CA ALA A 870 35.67 -13.67 16.12
C ALA A 870 35.26 -14.57 14.95
N HIS A 871 34.78 -15.77 15.28
CA HIS A 871 34.36 -16.77 14.30
C HIS A 871 33.11 -16.32 13.51
N TYR A 872 33.14 -16.42 12.18
CA TYR A 872 32.08 -16.02 11.24
C TYR A 872 30.62 -16.31 11.69
N ARG A 873 30.35 -17.48 12.29
CA ARG A 873 29.02 -17.85 12.83
C ARG A 873 28.43 -16.82 13.81
N THR A 874 29.26 -16.09 14.56
CA THR A 874 28.82 -15.03 15.49
C THR A 874 28.20 -13.82 14.78
N CYS A 875 28.52 -13.60 13.50
CA CYS A 875 27.99 -12.50 12.68
C CYS A 875 26.54 -12.74 12.25
N LEU A 876 26.08 -14.00 12.17
CA LEU A 876 24.77 -14.34 11.59
C LEU A 876 23.59 -13.71 12.32
N LYS A 877 23.57 -13.73 13.66
CA LYS A 877 22.47 -13.15 14.45
C LYS A 877 22.43 -11.62 14.33
N PRO A 878 23.54 -10.86 14.51
CA PRO A 878 23.57 -9.43 14.25
C PRO A 878 23.22 -9.04 12.81
N LEU A 879 23.65 -9.81 11.80
CA LEU A 879 23.29 -9.52 10.40
C LEU A 879 21.80 -9.76 10.10
N LYS A 880 21.15 -10.75 10.75
CA LYS A 880 19.69 -10.87 10.70
C LYS A 880 18.98 -9.66 11.32
N ILE A 881 19.53 -9.09 12.40
CA ILE A 881 19.04 -7.82 12.95
C ILE A 881 19.27 -6.69 11.93
N ALA A 882 20.45 -6.60 11.32
CA ALA A 882 20.75 -5.60 10.29
C ALA A 882 19.81 -5.67 9.08
N TYR A 883 19.49 -6.88 8.61
CA TYR A 883 18.53 -7.12 7.54
C TYR A 883 17.12 -6.69 7.95
N ASN A 884 16.62 -7.20 9.08
CA ASN A 884 15.26 -6.89 9.56
C ASN A 884 15.10 -5.39 9.85
N GLU A 885 16.06 -4.73 10.51
CA GLU A 885 16.01 -3.28 10.74
C GLU A 885 16.20 -2.47 9.46
N GLY A 886 16.99 -2.96 8.49
CA GLY A 886 17.13 -2.32 7.17
C GLY A 886 15.84 -2.40 6.36
N TYR A 887 15.15 -3.53 6.41
CA TYR A 887 13.85 -3.71 5.79
C TYR A 887 12.76 -2.89 6.52
N ARG A 888 12.79 -2.83 7.86
CA ARG A 888 11.91 -2.00 8.70
C ARG A 888 12.10 -0.50 8.50
N SER A 889 13.33 -0.01 8.36
CA SER A 889 13.65 1.42 8.13
C SER A 889 13.67 1.79 6.65
N GLY A 890 13.49 0.81 5.76
CA GLY A 890 13.52 1.04 4.32
C GLY A 890 14.92 1.26 3.72
N ASN A 891 16.00 1.12 4.49
CA ASN A 891 17.37 1.12 3.98
C ASN A 891 17.67 -0.18 3.21
N THR A 892 17.15 -0.24 1.98
CA THR A 892 17.27 -1.39 1.08
C THR A 892 18.72 -1.74 0.75
N ILE A 893 19.61 -0.74 0.67
CA ILE A 893 21.04 -0.96 0.37
C ILE A 893 21.68 -1.80 1.48
N THR A 894 21.56 -1.39 2.74
CA THR A 894 22.18 -2.12 3.86
C THR A 894 21.46 -3.45 4.12
N ALA A 895 20.14 -3.51 3.93
CA ALA A 895 19.38 -4.76 4.02
C ALA A 895 19.88 -5.80 2.99
N VAL A 896 20.03 -5.43 1.71
CA VAL A 896 20.51 -6.34 0.65
C VAL A 896 21.95 -6.79 0.91
N ILE A 897 22.82 -5.90 1.37
CA ILE A 897 24.20 -6.26 1.76
C ILE A 897 24.18 -7.25 2.93
N ALA A 898 23.37 -7.02 3.96
CA ALA A 898 23.22 -7.93 5.10
C ALA A 898 22.70 -9.31 4.66
N ALA A 899 21.61 -9.37 3.88
CA ALA A 899 21.04 -10.61 3.35
C ALA A 899 22.07 -11.43 2.54
N THR A 900 22.75 -10.79 1.59
CA THR A 900 23.78 -11.44 0.75
C THR A 900 24.92 -12.03 1.61
N ASN A 901 25.29 -11.34 2.69
CA ASN A 901 26.32 -11.82 3.61
C ASN A 901 25.81 -12.89 4.58
N ILE A 902 24.52 -12.92 4.95
CA ILE A 902 23.94 -14.03 5.72
C ILE A 902 24.09 -15.35 4.96
N TYR A 903 23.73 -15.40 3.67
CA TYR A 903 23.94 -16.62 2.86
C TYR A 903 25.42 -16.98 2.73
N THR A 904 26.27 -16.01 2.40
CA THR A 904 27.72 -16.22 2.23
C THR A 904 28.37 -16.75 3.50
N ILE A 905 28.05 -16.17 4.66
CA ILE A 905 28.57 -16.58 5.97
C ILE A 905 28.00 -17.93 6.40
N SER A 906 26.72 -18.21 6.12
CA SER A 906 26.10 -19.51 6.41
C SER A 906 26.79 -20.63 5.62
N LEU A 907 27.11 -20.39 4.35
CA LEU A 907 27.88 -21.31 3.51
C LEU A 907 29.30 -21.53 4.05
N LEU A 908 29.99 -20.46 4.45
CA LEU A 908 31.32 -20.54 5.08
C LEU A 908 31.29 -21.26 6.45
N CYS A 909 30.17 -21.24 7.15
CA CYS A 909 29.97 -21.96 8.42
C CYS A 909 29.49 -23.41 8.25
N GLY A 910 29.22 -23.86 7.02
CA GLY A 910 28.72 -25.20 6.73
C GLY A 910 27.29 -25.46 7.19
N GLU A 911 26.43 -24.43 7.22
CA GLU A 911 24.99 -24.60 7.47
C GLU A 911 24.32 -25.35 6.29
N GLU A 912 23.26 -26.12 6.58
CA GLU A 912 22.56 -26.90 5.54
C GLU A 912 21.82 -26.00 4.53
N LEU A 913 21.92 -26.34 3.23
CA LEU A 913 21.28 -25.58 2.15
C LEU A 913 19.76 -25.43 2.32
N GLY A 914 19.07 -26.46 2.82
CA GLY A 914 17.62 -26.38 3.08
C GLY A 914 17.22 -25.40 4.20
N VAL A 915 18.16 -25.02 5.08
CA VAL A 915 17.96 -23.94 6.06
C VAL A 915 18.10 -22.57 5.38
N MET A 916 18.95 -22.46 4.34
CA MET A 916 19.10 -21.23 3.54
C MET A 916 17.85 -20.94 2.70
N ASP A 917 17.18 -21.95 2.16
CA ASP A 917 15.93 -21.78 1.39
C ASP A 917 14.76 -21.22 2.23
N THR A 918 14.91 -21.14 3.56
CA THR A 918 13.90 -20.61 4.50
C THR A 918 14.28 -19.29 5.18
N MET A 919 15.45 -18.72 4.83
CA MET A 919 15.90 -17.39 5.29
C MET A 919 15.79 -16.34 4.18
#